data_AF-A0A086J7D8-F1
#
_entry.id   AF-A0A086J7D8-F1
#
_cell.length_a   1.000
_cell.length_b   1.000
_cell.length_c   1.000
_cell.angle_alpha   90.00
_cell.angle_beta   90.00
_cell.angle_gamma   90.00
#
_symmetry.space_group_name_H-M   'P 1'
#
loop_
_entity.id
_entity.type
_entity.pdbx_description
1 polymer ?
#
loop_
_entity_poly.entity_id
_entity_poly.type
_entity_poly.pdbx_seq_one_letter_code
_entity_poly.pdbx_strand_id
1 'polypeptide(L)'
;PKTDKTGYSLDGWNAKSGGNVVLREIFSSREALIGLTSKLVKPFVVMQNLYSLGHFDIKPPNLLYKYFPGEKGRAGRLSVAAGDFGMAGLLHGDMILRGTLAFMAPEMERVSGGLVAKPSYDVYALALTLASFWTAATELRDHYPWVEKCIKPTLKKMKDAPEFTFLRFASKTGPKLYEADTIYALSTCFAVGGKVEKLYHTGMPLLIRLKLSQMADPEPLARVSMRHARFVFKAYAMLDKLLRAPQSEANAETREEQLKQLQSLHIVQFLLFYLRMEPLTAARDNTQSYRRLARALLDFARLDPVYQAATETVQPLPYEFFTEQKDWQNVKVEVSGSEVDETIRKLRTSLTRDRSLSEDSWADLVDIMFGVSLDGLREVVTRVVYSRKTFLLEEKIGNAVKEAVAATYKFDPNTQLIAEDAPDRLFEVVRTDLGLSYPDDSELGRFLVHRVSKSHTAWATVDRLARQALRLALRREERTRQVYEQLLSGEKPSSESEKAFFDSVFSAVLVVSEANYFGLFWDFPSAGLFGVPPEEMQAYVRKTHLAFVGKMWPVETQKKILEAAVRVTVRGLNASLPASLVDVYATVFAALPTKAPVSPPFLYGLEREEYSSLLFDAKLPEFKEMVAFWATRHELNIAVQTAVGKIPDATNLSEEDIEKQLEGMLPAHLRSPSPARFGWPPEAVADNIRLFIREAKDELALRGPDMVHNRIRVNGRSKPPRRAAFLFHEIFRKAIAFKKDISVLQFNQFFTDILKQSFDPQCRRFIAEVKKRVKSAPAEYVRVADTEAVAPLFEGEGKDILKLVAVDPAARASDPEPNNCFLWTQAFLDDKTIVVS
;
A
#
# COMPACT_ATOMS: atom_id res chain seq x y z
N PRO A 1 32.04 -6.11 -20.46
CA PRO A 1 32.64 -4.80 -20.10
C PRO A 1 33.86 -4.98 -19.18
N LYS A 2 35.07 -4.69 -19.69
CA LYS A 2 36.26 -4.54 -18.84
C LYS A 2 36.07 -3.26 -18.02
N THR A 3 36.16 -3.39 -16.70
CA THR A 3 35.99 -2.33 -15.73
C THR A 3 37.04 -1.24 -15.95
N ASP A 4 36.61 -0.10 -16.48
CA ASP A 4 37.43 1.10 -16.55
C ASP A 4 37.59 1.66 -15.12
N LYS A 5 38.83 1.64 -14.63
CA LYS A 5 39.21 2.04 -13.26
C LYS A 5 39.16 3.55 -13.03
N THR A 6 38.70 4.33 -14.01
CA THR A 6 38.69 5.79 -13.95
C THR A 6 37.39 6.39 -13.43
N GLY A 7 36.32 5.60 -13.26
CA GLY A 7 35.02 6.11 -12.81
C GLY A 7 34.30 7.00 -13.84
N TYR A 8 34.66 6.90 -15.12
CA TYR A 8 34.16 7.75 -16.22
C TYR A 8 33.20 7.04 -17.20
N SER A 9 32.62 5.88 -16.88
CA SER A 9 31.59 5.27 -17.74
C SER A 9 30.24 5.99 -17.63
N LEU A 10 29.62 6.29 -18.77
CA LEU A 10 28.20 6.61 -18.85
C LEU A 10 27.45 5.29 -18.96
N ASP A 11 26.86 4.84 -17.87
CA ASP A 11 26.10 3.60 -17.84
C ASP A 11 24.61 3.90 -18.03
N GLY A 12 23.94 3.16 -18.92
CA GLY A 12 22.47 3.14 -19.03
C GLY A 12 21.86 2.35 -17.87
N TRP A 13 20.67 2.73 -17.41
CA TRP A 13 20.03 1.99 -16.32
C TRP A 13 19.50 0.62 -16.79
N ASN A 14 20.05 -0.43 -16.17
CA ASN A 14 19.54 -1.79 -16.22
C ASN A 14 19.60 -2.39 -14.81
N ALA A 15 18.43 -2.75 -14.26
CA ALA A 15 18.31 -3.28 -12.90
C ALA A 15 19.12 -4.58 -12.70
N LYS A 16 19.39 -5.36 -13.73
CA LYS A 16 20.14 -6.63 -13.66
C LYS A 16 21.66 -6.48 -13.83
N SER A 17 22.15 -5.32 -14.28
CA SER A 17 23.58 -5.11 -14.48
C SER A 17 24.31 -4.99 -13.14
N GLY A 18 25.29 -5.87 -12.91
CA GLY A 18 26.18 -5.80 -11.73
C GLY A 18 27.01 -4.52 -11.66
N GLY A 19 27.15 -3.78 -12.76
CA GLY A 19 27.82 -2.46 -12.78
C GLY A 19 26.99 -1.33 -12.16
N ASN A 20 25.70 -1.55 -11.89
CA ASN A 20 24.77 -0.50 -11.47
C ASN A 20 24.54 -0.43 -9.95
N VAL A 21 25.44 -0.98 -9.13
CA VAL A 21 25.31 -0.99 -7.65
C VAL A 21 25.11 0.42 -7.09
N VAL A 22 25.92 1.38 -7.53
CA VAL A 22 25.82 2.78 -7.10
C VAL A 22 24.47 3.40 -7.50
N LEU A 23 23.94 3.07 -8.68
CA LEU A 23 22.62 3.55 -9.11
C LEU A 23 21.49 2.92 -8.30
N ARG A 24 21.61 1.65 -7.86
CA ARG A 24 20.66 1.01 -6.95
C ARG A 24 20.61 1.70 -5.60
N GLU A 25 21.76 2.06 -5.03
CA GLU A 25 21.82 2.83 -3.78
C GLU A 25 21.16 4.20 -3.92
N ILE A 26 21.44 4.90 -5.04
CA ILE A 26 20.82 6.19 -5.36
C ILE A 26 19.30 6.06 -5.48
N PHE A 27 18.80 5.03 -6.17
CA PHE A 27 17.36 4.83 -6.33
C PHE A 27 16.68 4.29 -5.06
N SER A 28 17.45 4.01 -4.01
CA SER A 28 16.95 3.65 -2.69
C SER A 28 16.99 4.83 -1.70
N SER A 29 17.43 6.02 -2.14
CA SER A 29 17.45 7.23 -1.30
C SER A 29 16.40 8.23 -1.76
N ARG A 30 15.55 8.66 -0.81
CA ARG A 30 14.59 9.76 -1.00
C ARG A 30 15.26 11.01 -1.54
N GLU A 31 16.35 11.46 -0.92
CA GLU A 31 17.05 12.69 -1.29
C GLU A 31 17.60 12.62 -2.70
N ALA A 32 18.21 11.49 -3.05
CA ALA A 32 18.80 11.29 -4.35
C ALA A 32 17.71 11.20 -5.43
N LEU A 33 16.58 10.55 -5.15
CA LEU A 33 15.42 10.49 -6.05
C LEU A 33 14.77 11.87 -6.27
N ILE A 34 14.64 12.71 -5.24
CA ILE A 34 14.16 14.11 -5.40
C ILE A 34 15.11 14.90 -6.30
N GLY A 35 16.41 14.82 -6.01
CA GLY A 35 17.44 15.51 -6.81
C GLY A 35 17.48 15.02 -8.25
N LEU A 36 17.33 13.71 -8.46
CA LEU A 36 17.25 13.07 -9.77
C LEU A 36 16.02 13.55 -10.55
N THR A 37 14.85 13.47 -9.93
CA THR A 37 13.57 13.92 -10.52
C THR A 37 13.68 15.35 -11.02
N SER A 38 14.23 16.25 -10.21
CA SER A 38 14.44 17.66 -10.58
C SER A 38 15.41 17.85 -11.77
N LYS A 39 16.48 17.05 -11.84
CA LYS A 39 17.52 17.17 -12.89
C LYS A 39 17.08 16.55 -14.21
N LEU A 40 16.38 15.42 -14.17
CA LEU A 40 15.99 14.62 -15.34
C LEU A 40 15.09 15.35 -16.33
N VAL A 41 14.24 16.25 -15.84
CA VAL A 41 13.31 16.98 -16.71
C VAL A 41 14.03 18.05 -17.56
N LYS A 42 15.18 18.54 -17.10
CA LYS A 42 15.87 19.68 -17.72
C LYS A 42 16.24 19.46 -19.19
N PRO A 43 16.90 18.35 -19.60
CA PRO A 43 17.28 18.15 -21.00
C PRO A 43 16.07 18.19 -21.94
N PHE A 44 14.97 17.54 -21.57
CA PHE A 44 13.76 17.47 -22.40
C PHE A 44 13.03 18.81 -22.51
N VAL A 45 13.01 19.63 -21.44
CA VAL A 45 12.47 21.00 -21.54
C VAL A 45 13.29 21.85 -22.51
N VAL A 46 14.62 21.70 -22.51
CA VAL A 46 15.47 22.43 -23.45
C VAL A 46 15.18 21.97 -24.88
N MET A 47 15.05 20.66 -25.12
CA MET A 47 14.65 20.13 -26.44
C MET A 47 13.33 20.72 -26.94
N GLN A 48 12.28 20.65 -26.12
CA GLN A 48 10.95 21.12 -26.54
C GLN A 48 10.89 22.63 -26.73
N ASN A 49 11.44 23.40 -25.78
CA ASN A 49 11.21 24.85 -25.75
C ASN A 49 12.25 25.66 -26.51
N LEU A 50 13.50 25.18 -26.61
CA LEU A 50 14.56 25.90 -27.30
C LEU A 50 14.77 25.40 -28.74
N TYR A 51 14.64 24.10 -28.95
CA TYR A 51 14.92 23.48 -30.25
C TYR A 51 13.66 23.03 -30.99
N SER A 52 12.48 23.13 -30.38
CA SER A 52 11.22 22.61 -30.94
C SER A 52 11.33 21.13 -31.36
N LEU A 53 12.07 20.34 -30.56
CA LEU A 53 12.28 18.91 -30.78
C LEU A 53 11.60 18.08 -29.69
N GLY A 54 10.96 16.99 -30.10
CA GLY A 54 10.58 15.88 -29.22
C GLY A 54 11.61 14.75 -29.29
N HIS A 55 11.75 13.99 -28.22
CA HIS A 55 12.65 12.83 -28.14
C HIS A 55 11.96 11.54 -28.60
N PHE A 56 10.69 11.37 -28.27
CA PHE A 56 9.79 10.27 -28.66
C PHE A 56 10.21 8.83 -28.28
N ASP A 57 11.22 8.69 -27.42
CA ASP A 57 11.65 7.39 -26.85
C ASP A 57 12.30 7.61 -25.47
N ILE A 58 11.66 8.42 -24.62
CA ILE A 58 12.11 8.65 -23.24
C ILE A 58 11.82 7.41 -22.41
N LYS A 59 12.87 6.76 -21.92
CA LYS A 59 12.81 5.53 -21.10
C LYS A 59 14.09 5.37 -20.27
N PRO A 60 14.08 4.56 -19.19
CA PRO A 60 15.26 4.40 -18.34
C PRO A 60 16.56 3.98 -19.07
N PRO A 61 16.53 3.07 -20.07
CA PRO A 61 17.73 2.74 -20.85
C PRO A 61 18.34 3.90 -21.65
N ASN A 62 17.54 4.92 -22.02
CA ASN A 62 17.99 6.07 -22.82
C ASN A 62 18.43 7.26 -21.94
N LEU A 63 18.61 7.03 -20.64
CA LEU A 63 19.14 8.00 -19.71
C LEU A 63 20.56 7.62 -19.30
N LEU A 64 21.48 8.56 -19.44
CA LEU A 64 22.89 8.37 -19.16
C LEU A 64 23.25 9.02 -17.83
N TYR A 65 23.95 8.27 -16.98
CA TYR A 65 24.30 8.69 -15.64
C TYR A 65 25.80 8.86 -15.48
N LYS A 66 26.20 9.92 -14.77
CA LYS A 66 27.56 10.10 -14.29
C LYS A 66 27.54 10.35 -12.79
N TYR A 67 28.03 9.38 -12.02
CA TYR A 67 28.19 9.52 -10.58
C TYR A 67 29.55 10.15 -10.26
N PHE A 68 29.55 11.05 -9.30
CA PHE A 68 30.76 11.62 -8.74
C PHE A 68 30.75 11.32 -7.23
N PRO A 69 31.65 10.48 -6.73
CA PRO A 69 31.74 10.18 -5.31
C PRO A 69 32.00 11.44 -4.50
N GLY A 70 31.55 11.44 -3.26
CA GLY A 70 31.80 12.53 -2.32
C GLY A 70 33.27 12.57 -1.91
N GLU A 71 33.90 13.75 -1.96
CA GLU A 71 35.27 13.96 -1.49
C GLU A 71 35.31 15.11 -0.49
N LYS A 72 36.21 15.01 0.51
CA LYS A 72 36.52 16.08 1.48
C LYS A 72 35.27 16.67 2.17
N GLY A 73 34.38 15.79 2.67
CA GLY A 73 33.17 16.20 3.37
C GLY A 73 32.01 16.69 2.49
N ARG A 74 32.15 16.64 1.14
CA ARG A 74 31.03 16.90 0.22
C ARG A 74 30.27 15.60 -0.05
N ALA A 75 28.93 15.68 -0.09
CA ALA A 75 28.09 14.58 -0.53
C ALA A 75 28.35 14.25 -2.02
N GLY A 76 28.23 12.96 -2.38
CA GLY A 76 28.30 12.54 -3.79
C GLY A 76 27.25 13.22 -4.66
N ARG A 77 27.55 13.41 -5.94
CA ARG A 77 26.65 14.08 -6.91
C ARG A 77 26.40 13.19 -8.13
N LEU A 78 25.20 13.30 -8.68
CA LEU A 78 24.80 12.65 -9.93
C LEU A 78 24.54 13.71 -11.01
N SER A 79 25.11 13.49 -12.19
CA SER A 79 24.75 14.18 -13.43
C SER A 79 23.97 13.23 -14.33
N VAL A 80 23.01 13.78 -15.08
CA VAL A 80 22.17 12.99 -15.99
C VAL A 80 22.06 13.69 -17.33
N ALA A 81 22.03 12.91 -18.40
CA ALA A 81 21.82 13.37 -19.77
C ALA A 81 20.81 12.46 -20.49
N ALA A 82 20.09 13.02 -21.46
CA ALA A 82 19.35 12.23 -22.43
C ALA A 82 20.35 11.62 -23.44
N GLY A 83 20.14 10.37 -23.80
CA GLY A 83 20.89 9.65 -24.83
C GLY A 83 19.94 8.99 -25.83
N ASP A 84 20.50 8.43 -26.90
CA ASP A 84 19.74 7.77 -27.98
C ASP A 84 18.65 8.64 -28.63
N PHE A 85 19.10 9.59 -29.46
CA PHE A 85 18.23 10.52 -30.19
C PHE A 85 17.72 9.94 -31.52
N GLY A 86 17.80 8.63 -31.74
CA GLY A 86 17.42 8.01 -33.02
C GLY A 86 15.96 8.20 -33.42
N MET A 87 15.10 8.55 -32.47
CA MET A 87 13.67 8.84 -32.68
C MET A 87 13.31 10.32 -32.55
N ALA A 88 14.28 11.19 -32.27
CA ALA A 88 14.01 12.60 -32.08
C ALA A 88 13.53 13.27 -33.37
N GLY A 89 12.60 14.21 -33.27
CA GLY A 89 12.00 14.86 -34.43
C GLY A 89 11.39 16.23 -34.11
N LEU A 90 11.11 17.01 -35.15
CA LEU A 90 10.49 18.33 -35.02
C LEU A 90 9.07 18.19 -34.47
N LEU A 91 8.76 18.99 -33.44
CA LEU A 91 7.40 19.11 -32.93
C LEU A 91 6.47 19.65 -34.03
N HIS A 92 5.23 19.18 -34.02
CA HIS A 92 4.18 19.51 -34.99
C HIS A 92 4.44 19.04 -36.43
N GLY A 93 5.54 18.33 -36.69
CA GLY A 93 5.79 17.64 -37.95
C GLY A 93 5.15 16.26 -38.00
N ASP A 94 5.09 15.69 -39.20
CA ASP A 94 4.67 14.30 -39.41
C ASP A 94 5.62 13.34 -38.68
N MET A 95 5.04 12.35 -38.01
CA MET A 95 5.75 11.39 -37.18
C MET A 95 5.39 9.96 -37.59
N ILE A 96 6.41 9.10 -37.69
CA ILE A 96 6.18 7.66 -37.86
C ILE A 96 6.04 7.04 -36.48
N LEU A 97 4.99 6.23 -36.28
CA LEU A 97 4.81 5.48 -35.05
C LEU A 97 5.97 4.50 -34.85
N ARG A 98 6.83 4.79 -33.87
CA ARG A 98 8.02 4.01 -33.46
C ARG A 98 8.32 4.29 -31.98
N GLY A 99 9.12 3.44 -31.34
CA GLY A 99 9.54 3.59 -29.94
C GLY A 99 9.14 2.38 -29.08
N THR A 100 9.14 2.58 -27.76
CA THR A 100 8.89 1.50 -26.81
C THR A 100 7.44 1.50 -26.34
N LEU A 101 6.66 0.46 -26.68
CA LEU A 101 5.21 0.37 -26.41
C LEU A 101 4.81 0.74 -24.97
N ALA A 102 5.58 0.30 -23.98
CA ALA A 102 5.29 0.58 -22.58
C ALA A 102 5.31 2.09 -22.23
N PHE A 103 5.94 2.93 -23.05
CA PHE A 103 6.07 4.37 -22.82
C PHE A 103 5.26 5.21 -23.82
N MET A 104 4.56 4.58 -24.76
CA MET A 104 3.76 5.28 -25.76
C MET A 104 2.51 5.87 -25.13
N ALA A 105 2.22 7.12 -25.47
CA ALA A 105 1.02 7.80 -25.00
C ALA A 105 -0.23 7.20 -25.66
N PRO A 106 -1.35 7.05 -24.93
CA PRO A 106 -2.56 6.41 -25.46
C PRO A 106 -3.06 7.06 -26.75
N GLU A 107 -2.99 8.38 -26.85
CA GLU A 107 -3.47 9.14 -28.00
C GLU A 107 -2.62 8.96 -29.28
N MET A 108 -1.51 8.21 -29.23
CA MET A 108 -0.74 7.84 -30.42
C MET A 108 -1.38 6.66 -31.18
N GLU A 109 -2.31 5.92 -30.56
CA GLU A 109 -3.01 4.80 -31.20
C GLU A 109 -4.02 5.28 -32.23
N ARG A 110 -3.86 4.86 -33.49
CA ARG A 110 -4.84 5.05 -34.59
C ARG A 110 -5.32 6.50 -34.77
N VAL A 111 -4.37 7.43 -34.86
CA VAL A 111 -4.65 8.84 -35.18
C VAL A 111 -5.15 8.98 -36.62
N SER A 112 -6.35 9.53 -36.79
CA SER A 112 -6.93 9.86 -38.09
C SER A 112 -6.10 10.93 -38.80
N GLY A 113 -5.73 10.69 -40.06
CA GLY A 113 -4.93 11.64 -40.86
C GLY A 113 -3.41 11.53 -40.71
N GLY A 114 -2.92 10.62 -39.86
CA GLY A 114 -1.49 10.43 -39.60
C GLY A 114 -1.08 10.94 -38.21
N LEU A 115 0.03 10.41 -37.68
CA LEU A 115 0.54 10.80 -36.37
C LEU A 115 1.37 12.08 -36.51
N VAL A 116 1.03 13.09 -35.73
CA VAL A 116 1.79 14.34 -35.62
C VAL A 116 2.58 14.34 -34.32
N ALA A 117 3.84 14.75 -34.39
CA ALA A 117 4.75 14.90 -33.26
C ALA A 117 4.19 15.93 -32.24
N LYS A 118 3.87 15.50 -31.02
CA LYS A 118 3.36 16.38 -29.95
C LYS A 118 4.25 16.33 -28.70
N PRO A 119 4.45 17.47 -28.00
CA PRO A 119 5.24 17.49 -26.78
C PRO A 119 4.62 16.64 -25.65
N SER A 120 3.30 16.43 -25.68
CA SER A 120 2.56 15.63 -24.70
C SER A 120 3.01 14.16 -24.66
N TYR A 121 3.51 13.60 -25.77
CA TYR A 121 3.99 12.22 -25.81
C TYR A 121 5.22 12.03 -24.93
N ASP A 122 6.17 12.96 -25.01
CA ASP A 122 7.37 12.96 -24.18
C ASP A 122 7.06 13.20 -22.71
N VAL A 123 6.07 14.06 -22.40
CA VAL A 123 5.63 14.27 -21.01
C VAL A 123 5.15 12.95 -20.40
N TYR A 124 4.30 12.22 -21.14
CA TYR A 124 3.79 10.92 -20.70
C TYR A 124 4.93 9.92 -20.50
N ALA A 125 5.82 9.78 -21.48
CA ALA A 125 6.97 8.88 -21.42
C ALA A 125 7.92 9.22 -20.25
N LEU A 126 8.16 10.51 -19.99
CA LEU A 126 8.98 10.95 -18.87
C LEU A 126 8.31 10.65 -17.52
N ALA A 127 6.99 10.81 -17.39
CA ALA A 127 6.26 10.47 -16.18
C ALA A 127 6.45 9.00 -15.80
N LEU A 128 6.31 8.11 -16.79
CA LEU A 128 6.51 6.67 -16.64
C LEU A 128 7.97 6.32 -16.32
N THR A 129 8.92 7.04 -16.92
CA THR A 129 10.35 6.89 -16.65
C THR A 129 10.69 7.29 -15.21
N LEU A 130 10.17 8.42 -14.73
CA LEU A 130 10.32 8.86 -13.34
C LEU A 130 9.65 7.88 -12.37
N ALA A 131 8.44 7.43 -12.68
CA ALA A 131 7.73 6.41 -11.90
C ALA A 131 8.59 5.14 -11.76
N SER A 132 9.22 4.69 -12.85
CA SER A 132 10.13 3.54 -12.82
C SER A 132 11.30 3.71 -11.85
N PHE A 133 11.85 4.92 -11.69
CA PHE A 133 12.92 5.17 -10.69
C PHE A 133 12.39 5.17 -9.27
N TRP A 134 11.22 5.77 -9.05
CA TRP A 134 10.58 5.78 -7.74
C TRP A 134 10.11 4.40 -7.29
N THR A 135 9.97 3.42 -8.19
CA THR A 135 9.68 2.01 -7.87
C THR A 135 10.91 1.10 -7.85
N ALA A 136 12.11 1.60 -8.19
CA ALA A 136 13.26 0.73 -8.46
C ALA A 136 13.80 0.00 -7.22
N ALA A 137 13.61 0.57 -6.02
CA ALA A 137 14.05 -0.04 -4.77
C ALA A 137 13.04 -1.06 -4.20
N THR A 138 11.77 -0.98 -4.59
CA THR A 138 10.68 -1.81 -4.06
C THR A 138 10.39 -3.03 -4.96
N GLU A 139 10.80 -2.94 -6.23
CA GLU A 139 10.50 -3.92 -7.27
C GLU A 139 11.74 -4.39 -8.04
N LEU A 140 12.04 -5.69 -7.95
CA LEU A 140 13.00 -6.37 -8.82
C LEU A 140 12.24 -6.81 -10.08
N ARG A 141 12.36 -6.11 -11.22
CA ARG A 141 11.51 -6.44 -12.39
C ARG A 141 12.17 -6.41 -13.76
N ASP A 142 11.67 -7.35 -14.59
CA ASP A 142 11.81 -7.40 -16.05
C ASP A 142 10.69 -6.64 -16.79
N HIS A 143 9.64 -6.21 -16.08
CA HIS A 143 8.41 -5.65 -16.67
C HIS A 143 7.95 -4.39 -15.93
N TYR A 144 7.30 -3.47 -16.66
CA TYR A 144 6.87 -2.19 -16.12
C TYR A 144 5.54 -2.28 -15.34
N PRO A 145 5.45 -1.67 -14.14
CA PRO A 145 4.27 -1.80 -13.28
C PRO A 145 2.93 -1.44 -13.90
N TRP A 146 2.83 -0.35 -14.66
CA TRP A 146 1.57 0.08 -15.28
C TRP A 146 1.10 -0.88 -16.38
N VAL A 147 2.02 -1.58 -17.05
CA VAL A 147 1.68 -2.63 -18.03
C VAL A 147 1.07 -3.84 -17.32
N GLU A 148 1.77 -4.38 -16.32
CA GLU A 148 1.36 -5.63 -15.65
C GLU A 148 0.17 -5.46 -14.72
N LYS A 149 0.02 -4.30 -14.06
CA LYS A 149 -1.02 -4.08 -13.04
C LYS A 149 -2.27 -3.38 -13.57
N CYS A 150 -2.19 -2.67 -14.69
CA CYS A 150 -3.25 -1.78 -15.16
C CYS A 150 -3.65 -2.07 -16.61
N ILE A 151 -2.71 -2.15 -17.55
CA ILE A 151 -3.05 -2.40 -18.96
C ILE A 151 -3.46 -3.86 -19.18
N LYS A 152 -2.52 -4.81 -19.04
CA LYS A 152 -2.76 -6.23 -19.33
C LYS A 152 -3.98 -6.82 -18.59
N PRO A 153 -4.21 -6.55 -17.29
CA PRO A 153 -5.40 -7.06 -16.60
C PRO A 153 -6.70 -6.55 -17.18
N THR A 154 -6.73 -5.32 -17.71
CA THR A 154 -7.91 -4.75 -18.34
C THR A 154 -8.15 -5.35 -19.72
N LEU A 155 -7.08 -5.51 -20.52
CA LEU A 155 -7.17 -6.17 -21.84
C LEU A 155 -7.70 -7.60 -21.72
N LYS A 156 -7.27 -8.36 -20.71
CA LYS A 156 -7.75 -9.73 -20.45
C LYS A 156 -9.26 -9.83 -20.20
N LYS A 157 -9.92 -8.74 -19.78
CA LYS A 157 -11.37 -8.70 -19.55
C LYS A 157 -12.16 -8.32 -20.81
N MET A 158 -11.49 -7.85 -21.86
CA MET A 158 -12.14 -7.50 -23.11
C MET A 158 -12.55 -8.75 -23.88
N LYS A 159 -13.63 -8.65 -24.65
CA LYS A 159 -14.21 -9.75 -25.43
C LYS A 159 -13.20 -10.46 -26.35
N ASP A 160 -12.30 -9.70 -26.98
CA ASP A 160 -11.29 -10.21 -27.92
C ASP A 160 -9.88 -10.31 -27.31
N ALA A 161 -9.74 -9.99 -26.01
CA ALA A 161 -8.51 -10.03 -25.23
C ALA A 161 -7.20 -9.69 -25.99
N PRO A 162 -7.07 -8.47 -26.54
CA PRO A 162 -5.94 -8.14 -27.40
C PRO A 162 -4.61 -8.24 -26.66
N GLU A 163 -3.60 -8.78 -27.33
CA GLU A 163 -2.24 -8.84 -26.79
C GLU A 163 -1.58 -7.45 -26.78
N PHE A 164 -0.92 -7.12 -25.66
CA PHE A 164 -0.16 -5.88 -25.51
C PHE A 164 1.16 -5.95 -26.30
N THR A 165 1.08 -5.75 -27.62
CA THR A 165 2.21 -5.79 -28.55
C THR A 165 2.24 -4.54 -29.44
N PHE A 166 3.44 -4.18 -29.91
CA PHE A 166 3.60 -3.02 -30.80
C PHE A 166 2.83 -3.21 -32.11
N LEU A 167 2.79 -4.43 -32.65
CA LEU A 167 2.02 -4.79 -33.83
C LEU A 167 0.53 -4.50 -33.64
N ARG A 168 -0.03 -4.82 -32.46
CA ARG A 168 -1.44 -4.53 -32.16
C ARG A 168 -1.70 -3.03 -32.07
N PHE A 169 -0.83 -2.29 -31.37
CA PHE A 169 -0.91 -0.83 -31.24
C PHE A 169 -0.81 -0.09 -32.58
N ALA A 170 0.10 -0.54 -33.46
CA ALA A 170 0.30 0.02 -34.79
C ALA A 170 -0.75 -0.43 -35.82
N SER A 171 -1.54 -1.46 -35.50
CA SER A 171 -2.56 -1.98 -36.42
C SER A 171 -3.64 -0.95 -36.68
N LYS A 172 -3.98 -0.75 -37.96
CA LYS A 172 -5.13 0.06 -38.39
C LYS A 172 -6.47 -0.65 -38.19
N THR A 173 -6.46 -1.97 -37.94
CA THR A 173 -7.66 -2.81 -37.84
C THR A 173 -7.68 -3.66 -36.56
N GLY A 174 -8.87 -4.10 -36.14
CA GLY A 174 -9.08 -4.97 -34.97
C GLY A 174 -9.30 -4.19 -33.66
N PRO A 175 -9.30 -4.85 -32.49
CA PRO A 175 -9.48 -4.18 -31.19
C PRO A 175 -8.34 -3.21 -30.88
N LYS A 176 -8.64 -2.07 -30.24
CA LYS A 176 -7.63 -1.13 -29.70
C LYS A 176 -7.08 -1.62 -28.36
N LEU A 177 -5.87 -1.19 -28.01
CA LEU A 177 -5.35 -1.39 -26.67
C LEU A 177 -5.93 -0.36 -25.69
N TYR A 178 -6.11 0.88 -26.13
CA TYR A 178 -6.53 1.99 -25.29
C TYR A 178 -7.99 2.39 -25.55
N GLU A 179 -8.90 1.49 -25.15
CA GLU A 179 -10.34 1.78 -25.04
C GLU A 179 -10.65 2.47 -23.69
N ALA A 180 -11.89 2.95 -23.53
CA ALA A 180 -12.34 3.70 -22.34
C ALA A 180 -11.98 3.01 -21.00
N ASP A 181 -12.14 1.69 -20.91
CA ASP A 181 -11.81 0.95 -19.69
C ASP A 181 -10.30 0.89 -19.42
N THR A 182 -9.47 0.74 -20.46
CA THR A 182 -7.99 0.79 -20.31
C THR A 182 -7.54 2.19 -19.91
N ILE A 183 -8.11 3.23 -20.54
CA ILE A 183 -7.84 4.65 -20.21
C ILE A 183 -8.20 4.94 -18.75
N TYR A 184 -9.39 4.51 -18.32
CA TYR A 184 -9.84 4.64 -16.94
C TYR A 184 -8.93 3.88 -15.96
N ALA A 185 -8.58 2.64 -16.29
CA ALA A 185 -7.65 1.84 -15.49
C ALA A 185 -6.28 2.52 -15.36
N LEU A 186 -5.77 3.15 -16.42
CA LEU A 186 -4.51 3.89 -16.39
C LEU A 186 -4.59 5.17 -15.56
N SER A 187 -5.66 5.96 -15.71
CA SER A 187 -5.89 7.16 -14.90
C SER A 187 -5.89 6.82 -13.39
N THR A 188 -6.61 5.77 -13.00
CA THR A 188 -6.68 5.33 -11.60
C THR A 188 -5.41 4.64 -11.11
N CYS A 189 -4.57 4.13 -12.01
CA CYS A 189 -3.32 3.43 -11.71
C CYS A 189 -2.28 4.35 -11.03
N PHE A 190 -2.18 5.59 -11.51
CA PHE A 190 -1.22 6.61 -11.05
C PHE A 190 -1.78 7.58 -10.02
N ALA A 191 -3.11 7.61 -9.86
CA ALA A 191 -3.76 8.38 -8.82
C ALA A 191 -3.31 7.93 -7.41
N VAL A 192 -3.52 8.78 -6.40
CA VAL A 192 -3.23 8.45 -4.99
C VAL A 192 -4.02 7.20 -4.58
N GLY A 193 -3.34 6.16 -4.10
CA GLY A 193 -3.94 4.85 -3.82
C GLY A 193 -3.99 3.89 -5.00
N GLY A 194 -3.55 4.34 -6.19
CA GLY A 194 -3.49 3.53 -7.40
C GLY A 194 -2.43 2.42 -7.32
N LYS A 195 -2.61 1.39 -8.14
CA LYS A 195 -1.76 0.18 -8.13
C LYS A 195 -0.27 0.44 -8.40
N VAL A 196 0.06 1.50 -9.15
CA VAL A 196 1.45 1.89 -9.40
C VAL A 196 1.97 2.83 -8.33
N GLU A 197 1.12 3.75 -7.86
CA GLU A 197 1.47 4.67 -6.78
C GLU A 197 1.87 3.93 -5.49
N LYS A 198 1.18 2.83 -5.19
CA LYS A 198 1.49 1.93 -4.06
C LYS A 198 2.92 1.38 -4.06
N LEU A 199 3.58 1.34 -5.22
CA LEU A 199 4.93 0.79 -5.36
C LEU A 199 6.01 1.84 -5.17
N TYR A 200 5.66 3.12 -5.11
CA TYR A 200 6.66 4.17 -4.94
C TYR A 200 7.40 4.04 -3.61
N HIS A 201 8.65 4.50 -3.60
CA HIS A 201 9.46 4.62 -2.40
C HIS A 201 8.69 5.33 -1.28
N THR A 202 8.76 4.81 -0.06
CA THR A 202 7.98 5.25 1.12
C THR A 202 8.10 6.75 1.41
N GLY A 203 9.31 7.28 1.29
CA GLY A 203 9.61 8.71 1.46
C GLY A 203 9.18 9.63 0.30
N MET A 204 8.47 9.13 -0.73
CA MET A 204 8.05 9.95 -1.87
C MET A 204 7.01 10.99 -1.44
N PRO A 205 7.26 12.29 -1.60
CA PRO A 205 6.32 13.35 -1.22
C PRO A 205 5.05 13.34 -2.09
N LEU A 206 3.89 13.69 -1.51
CA LEU A 206 2.61 13.69 -2.24
C LEU A 206 2.65 14.60 -3.47
N LEU A 207 3.34 15.74 -3.38
CA LEU A 207 3.51 16.65 -4.51
C LEU A 207 4.12 15.95 -5.74
N ILE A 208 5.13 15.10 -5.54
CA ILE A 208 5.76 14.35 -6.64
C ILE A 208 4.78 13.30 -7.18
N ARG A 209 4.08 12.58 -6.29
CA ARG A 209 3.07 11.58 -6.68
C ARG A 209 1.98 12.19 -7.58
N LEU A 210 1.41 13.32 -7.16
CA LEU A 210 0.40 14.05 -7.92
C LEU A 210 0.94 14.54 -9.26
N LYS A 211 2.16 15.10 -9.28
CA LYS A 211 2.74 15.59 -10.53
C LYS A 211 3.04 14.47 -11.52
N LEU A 212 3.52 13.30 -11.07
CA LEU A 212 3.65 12.15 -11.97
C LEU A 212 2.29 11.70 -12.51
N SER A 213 1.24 11.66 -11.67
CA SER A 213 -0.12 11.35 -12.14
C SER A 213 -0.62 12.33 -13.19
N GLN A 214 -0.32 13.63 -13.03
CA GLN A 214 -0.74 14.68 -13.97
C GLN A 214 0.08 14.70 -15.27
N MET A 215 1.34 14.28 -15.21
CA MET A 215 2.16 14.09 -16.41
C MET A 215 1.79 12.79 -17.14
N ALA A 216 1.31 11.77 -16.41
CA ALA A 216 0.83 10.51 -16.95
C ALA A 216 -0.67 10.50 -17.24
N ASP A 217 -1.36 11.66 -17.21
CA ASP A 217 -2.79 11.72 -17.49
C ASP A 217 -3.06 11.20 -18.91
N PRO A 218 -3.94 10.18 -19.07
CA PRO A 218 -4.22 9.63 -20.39
C PRO A 218 -4.99 10.61 -21.29
N GLU A 219 -5.64 11.65 -20.74
CA GLU A 219 -6.21 12.75 -21.52
C GLU A 219 -5.15 13.81 -21.81
N PRO A 220 -4.72 13.97 -23.07
CA PRO A 220 -3.65 14.91 -23.43
C PRO A 220 -3.98 16.37 -23.08
N LEU A 221 -5.24 16.82 -23.09
CA LEU A 221 -5.59 18.20 -22.74
C LEU A 221 -5.41 18.51 -21.24
N ALA A 222 -5.62 17.52 -20.38
CA ALA A 222 -5.44 17.66 -18.93
C ALA A 222 -3.98 17.43 -18.49
N ARG A 223 -3.12 16.95 -19.41
CA ARG A 223 -1.73 16.59 -19.11
C ARG A 223 -0.86 17.83 -18.95
N VAL A 224 -0.10 17.90 -17.86
CA VAL A 224 0.71 19.08 -17.55
C VAL A 224 1.96 19.20 -18.43
N SER A 225 2.39 20.42 -18.72
CA SER A 225 3.54 20.71 -19.56
C SER A 225 4.85 20.29 -18.91
N MET A 226 5.84 19.91 -19.73
CA MET A 226 7.19 19.57 -19.27
C MET A 226 7.84 20.75 -18.52
N ARG A 227 7.55 21.97 -18.98
CA ARG A 227 8.03 23.23 -18.39
C ARG A 227 7.48 23.41 -16.97
N HIS A 228 6.18 23.24 -16.78
CA HIS A 228 5.54 23.31 -15.47
C HIS A 228 6.11 22.25 -14.51
N ALA A 229 6.20 20.98 -14.95
CA ALA A 229 6.77 19.90 -14.17
C ALA A 229 8.20 20.23 -13.69
N ARG A 230 9.05 20.77 -14.57
CA ARG A 230 10.41 21.22 -14.21
C ARG A 230 10.39 22.31 -13.14
N PHE A 231 9.52 23.31 -13.25
CA PHE A 231 9.44 24.38 -12.26
C PHE A 231 9.01 23.87 -10.90
N VAL A 232 7.99 23.01 -10.85
CA VAL A 232 7.50 22.41 -9.60
C VAL A 232 8.59 21.53 -8.96
N PHE A 233 9.20 20.61 -9.70
CA PHE A 233 10.24 19.74 -9.15
C PHE A 233 11.48 20.51 -8.71
N LYS A 234 11.88 21.56 -9.43
CA LYS A 234 13.01 22.42 -9.03
C LYS A 234 12.70 23.23 -7.78
N ALA A 235 11.55 23.92 -7.75
CA ALA A 235 11.13 24.68 -6.57
C ALA A 235 11.05 23.78 -5.34
N TYR A 236 10.42 22.62 -5.49
CA TYR A 236 10.28 21.65 -4.42
C TYR A 236 11.63 21.11 -3.91
N ALA A 237 12.52 20.67 -4.81
CA ALA A 237 13.83 20.16 -4.42
C ALA A 237 14.68 21.20 -3.68
N MET A 238 14.56 22.48 -4.05
CA MET A 238 15.24 23.58 -3.37
C MET A 238 14.63 23.85 -1.98
N LEU A 239 13.29 23.87 -1.87
CA LEU A 239 12.60 24.04 -0.59
C LEU A 239 12.90 22.88 0.39
N ASP A 240 12.85 21.63 -0.08
CA ASP A 240 13.20 20.45 0.72
C ASP A 240 14.64 20.52 1.23
N LYS A 241 15.58 20.96 0.40
CA LYS A 241 16.98 21.18 0.81
C LYS A 241 17.09 22.27 1.87
N LEU A 242 16.41 23.40 1.69
CA LEU A 242 16.44 24.54 2.61
C LEU A 242 15.82 24.20 3.98
N LEU A 243 14.74 23.41 4.00
CA LEU A 243 14.08 22.95 5.23
C LEU A 243 14.95 22.02 6.08
N ARG A 244 15.86 21.27 5.45
CA ARG A 244 16.76 20.32 6.13
C ARG A 244 18.11 20.92 6.51
N ALA A 245 18.52 22.00 5.86
CA ALA A 245 19.83 22.61 6.10
C ALA A 245 19.84 23.36 7.44
N PRO A 246 20.79 23.06 8.36
CA PRO A 246 20.91 23.79 9.62
C PRO A 246 21.16 25.28 9.36
N GLN A 247 20.64 26.16 10.21
CA GLN A 247 20.89 27.59 10.11
C GLN A 247 22.23 27.94 10.79
N SER A 248 23.16 28.52 10.03
CA SER A 248 24.44 29.01 10.56
C SER A 248 24.96 30.20 9.76
N GLU A 249 25.67 31.12 10.43
CA GLU A 249 26.28 32.30 9.81
C GLU A 249 27.32 31.93 8.74
N ALA A 250 28.08 30.84 8.96
CA ALA A 250 29.07 30.33 8.00
C ALA A 250 28.48 29.94 6.64
N ASN A 251 27.16 29.74 6.54
CA ASN A 251 26.45 29.36 5.32
C ASN A 251 25.56 30.49 4.76
N ALA A 252 25.61 31.70 5.34
CA ALA A 252 24.68 32.79 5.00
C ALA A 252 24.76 33.21 3.53
N GLU A 253 25.97 33.39 2.97
CA GLU A 253 26.15 33.76 1.55
C GLU A 253 25.64 32.68 0.59
N THR A 254 25.98 31.42 0.88
CA THR A 254 25.51 30.27 0.07
C THR A 254 23.99 30.15 0.13
N ARG A 255 23.39 30.43 1.29
CA ARG A 255 21.94 30.42 1.47
C ARG A 255 21.28 31.58 0.72
N GLU A 256 21.86 32.78 0.78
CA GLU A 256 21.35 33.94 0.03
C GLU A 256 21.31 33.66 -1.47
N GLU A 257 22.36 33.05 -2.02
CA GLU A 257 22.38 32.63 -3.42
C GLU A 257 21.31 31.56 -3.74
N GLN A 258 21.11 30.59 -2.85
CA GLN A 258 20.02 29.60 -3.00
C GLN A 258 18.63 30.25 -2.98
N LEU A 259 18.42 31.25 -2.13
CA LEU A 259 17.17 32.01 -2.05
C LEU A 259 16.95 32.86 -3.30
N LYS A 260 17.99 33.51 -3.83
CA LYS A 260 17.91 34.22 -5.13
C LYS A 260 17.53 33.28 -6.26
N GLN A 261 18.18 32.11 -6.33
CA GLN A 261 17.85 31.10 -7.33
C GLN A 261 16.42 30.57 -7.17
N LEU A 262 15.94 30.35 -5.95
CA LEU A 262 14.57 29.91 -5.68
C LEU A 262 13.56 30.97 -6.15
N GLN A 263 13.80 32.23 -5.79
CA GLN A 263 12.94 33.37 -6.12
C GLN A 263 13.04 33.82 -7.57
N SER A 264 14.01 33.32 -8.35
CA SER A 264 14.03 33.49 -9.80
C SER A 264 13.08 32.56 -10.56
N LEU A 265 12.49 31.56 -9.88
CA LEU A 265 11.50 30.68 -10.50
C LEU A 265 10.15 31.40 -10.57
N HIS A 266 9.56 31.54 -11.77
CA HIS A 266 8.29 32.24 -11.95
C HIS A 266 7.16 31.69 -11.06
N ILE A 267 7.10 30.37 -10.85
CA ILE A 267 6.13 29.76 -9.94
C ILE A 267 6.30 30.26 -8.50
N VAL A 268 7.55 30.45 -8.03
CA VAL A 268 7.82 30.97 -6.67
C VAL A 268 7.50 32.45 -6.59
N GLN A 269 7.82 33.23 -7.63
CA GLN A 269 7.48 34.66 -7.68
C GLN A 269 5.96 34.87 -7.57
N PHE A 270 5.20 34.08 -8.34
CA PHE A 270 3.74 34.10 -8.24
C PHE A 270 3.28 33.66 -6.85
N LEU A 271 3.83 32.58 -6.29
CA LEU A 271 3.42 32.11 -4.95
C LEU A 271 3.72 33.13 -3.84
N LEU A 272 4.84 33.86 -3.91
CA LEU A 272 5.13 34.95 -2.97
C LEU A 272 4.07 36.06 -3.08
N PHE A 273 3.70 36.45 -4.31
CA PHE A 273 2.60 37.38 -4.55
C PHE A 273 1.28 36.84 -3.98
N TYR A 274 0.88 35.62 -4.37
CA TYR A 274 -0.37 34.96 -4.03
C TYR A 274 -0.55 34.77 -2.51
N LEU A 275 0.53 34.45 -1.80
CA LEU A 275 0.53 34.25 -0.34
C LEU A 275 0.77 35.53 0.48
N ARG A 276 0.96 36.69 -0.18
CA ARG A 276 1.32 37.97 0.45
C ARG A 276 2.59 37.86 1.31
N MET A 277 3.60 37.19 0.76
CA MET A 277 4.87 36.98 1.44
C MET A 277 5.92 37.97 0.93
N GLU A 278 6.66 38.55 1.86
CA GLU A 278 7.85 39.32 1.53
C GLU A 278 8.94 38.43 0.91
N PRO A 279 9.87 39.00 0.12
CA PRO A 279 11.03 38.28 -0.38
C PRO A 279 11.81 37.57 0.73
N LEU A 280 12.29 36.37 0.44
CA LEU A 280 13.07 35.56 1.36
C LEU A 280 14.53 36.06 1.37
N THR A 281 15.09 36.26 2.55
CA THR A 281 16.49 36.69 2.74
C THR A 281 17.17 35.81 3.79
N ALA A 282 18.48 35.61 3.68
CA ALA A 282 19.24 34.79 4.63
C ALA A 282 19.33 35.42 6.04
N ALA A 283 18.96 36.69 6.19
CA ALA A 283 19.00 37.45 7.44
C ALA A 283 17.92 37.07 8.46
N ARG A 284 16.93 36.25 8.08
CA ARG A 284 15.84 35.82 8.98
C ARG A 284 15.58 34.32 8.90
N ASP A 285 14.95 33.78 9.94
CA ASP A 285 14.43 32.41 9.89
C ASP A 285 13.22 32.33 8.93
N ASN A 286 13.42 31.67 7.79
CA ASN A 286 12.38 31.47 6.78
C ASN A 286 11.73 30.09 6.87
N THR A 287 11.93 29.30 7.94
CA THR A 287 11.44 27.92 8.03
C THR A 287 9.92 27.83 7.79
N GLN A 288 9.14 28.71 8.42
CA GLN A 288 7.69 28.77 8.20
C GLN A 288 7.34 29.21 6.76
N SER A 289 8.09 30.16 6.20
CA SER A 289 7.93 30.61 4.82
C SER A 289 8.16 29.49 3.81
N TYR A 290 9.18 28.66 4.01
CA TYR A 290 9.45 27.49 3.17
C TYR A 290 8.30 26.48 3.22
N ARG A 291 7.76 26.20 4.42
CA ARG A 291 6.59 25.32 4.59
C ARG A 291 5.36 25.86 3.87
N ARG A 292 5.08 27.17 4.00
CA ARG A 292 3.95 27.82 3.30
C ARG A 292 4.08 27.74 1.78
N LEU A 293 5.28 27.94 1.24
CA LEU A 293 5.52 27.80 -0.20
C LEU A 293 5.37 26.35 -0.67
N ALA A 294 5.92 25.38 0.08
CA ALA A 294 5.79 23.96 -0.24
C ALA A 294 4.33 23.49 -0.17
N ARG A 295 3.57 23.98 0.82
CA ARG A 295 2.13 23.72 0.94
C ARG A 295 1.36 24.30 -0.22
N ALA A 296 1.62 25.55 -0.61
CA ALA A 296 0.95 26.14 -1.76
C ALA A 296 1.25 25.40 -3.08
N LEU A 297 2.48 24.93 -3.30
CA LEU A 297 2.78 24.05 -4.44
C LEU A 297 1.91 22.78 -4.44
N LEU A 298 1.67 22.20 -3.26
CA LEU A 298 0.80 21.04 -3.10
C LEU A 298 -0.67 21.39 -3.35
N ASP A 299 -1.17 22.51 -2.83
CA ASP A 299 -2.56 22.94 -3.01
C ASP A 299 -2.87 23.22 -4.50
N PHE A 300 -1.96 23.88 -5.22
CA PHE A 300 -2.09 24.03 -6.69
C PHE A 300 -2.01 22.69 -7.42
N ALA A 301 -1.15 21.76 -6.98
CA ALA A 301 -1.11 20.41 -7.54
C ALA A 301 -2.41 19.61 -7.29
N ARG A 302 -3.13 19.89 -6.19
CA ARG A 302 -4.46 19.33 -5.89
C ARG A 302 -5.61 20.05 -6.59
N LEU A 303 -5.31 21.18 -7.25
CA LEU A 303 -6.29 22.08 -7.87
C LEU A 303 -7.20 22.78 -6.84
N ASP A 304 -6.75 22.94 -5.60
CA ASP A 304 -7.54 23.56 -4.53
C ASP A 304 -8.09 24.96 -4.92
N PRO A 305 -7.33 25.85 -5.58
CA PRO A 305 -7.88 27.14 -6.06
C PRO A 305 -9.03 26.97 -7.06
N VAL A 306 -9.00 25.93 -7.88
CA VAL A 306 -10.06 25.62 -8.86
C VAL A 306 -11.30 25.08 -8.13
N TYR A 307 -11.11 24.19 -7.15
CA TYR A 307 -12.20 23.70 -6.29
C TYR A 307 -12.89 24.82 -5.50
N GLN A 308 -12.11 25.78 -4.98
CA GLN A 308 -12.66 26.96 -4.31
C GLN A 308 -13.53 27.79 -5.25
N ALA A 309 -13.01 28.11 -6.45
CA ALA A 309 -13.78 28.84 -7.46
C ALA A 309 -15.08 28.12 -7.85
N ALA A 310 -15.03 26.79 -8.04
CA ALA A 310 -16.22 25.98 -8.36
C ALA A 310 -17.22 25.95 -7.19
N THR A 311 -16.75 25.92 -5.95
CA THR A 311 -17.62 25.91 -4.75
C THR A 311 -18.43 27.21 -4.64
N GLU A 312 -17.85 28.33 -5.06
CA GLU A 312 -18.51 29.64 -5.04
C GLU A 312 -19.44 29.90 -6.23
N THR A 313 -19.34 29.11 -7.30
CA THR A 313 -20.05 29.35 -8.57
C THR A 313 -21.03 28.24 -8.95
N VAL A 314 -20.82 27.01 -8.47
CA VAL A 314 -21.62 25.84 -8.82
C VAL A 314 -22.21 25.18 -7.56
N GLN A 315 -23.52 25.01 -7.58
CA GLN A 315 -24.24 24.28 -6.54
C GLN A 315 -24.16 22.76 -6.79
N PRO A 316 -23.97 21.95 -5.74
CA PRO A 316 -24.01 20.51 -5.87
C PRO A 316 -25.44 20.05 -6.18
N LEU A 317 -25.59 18.91 -6.87
CA LEU A 317 -26.89 18.29 -7.03
C LEU A 317 -27.39 17.78 -5.67
N PRO A 318 -28.70 17.91 -5.37
CA PRO A 318 -29.28 17.37 -4.16
C PRO A 318 -29.10 15.85 -4.09
N TYR A 319 -28.99 15.28 -2.88
CA TYR A 319 -28.74 13.85 -2.74
C TYR A 319 -29.87 12.99 -3.32
N GLU A 320 -31.09 13.49 -3.28
CA GLU A 320 -32.30 12.87 -3.84
C GLU A 320 -32.16 12.58 -5.33
N PHE A 321 -31.42 13.42 -6.07
CA PHE A 321 -31.14 13.18 -7.49
C PHE A 321 -30.49 11.80 -7.70
N PHE A 322 -29.70 11.31 -6.75
CA PHE A 322 -28.92 10.08 -6.81
C PHE A 322 -29.66 8.85 -6.28
N THR A 323 -30.79 9.01 -5.58
CA THR A 323 -31.52 7.89 -4.96
C THR A 323 -32.85 7.57 -5.65
N GLU A 324 -33.42 8.51 -6.38
CA GLU A 324 -34.66 8.32 -7.16
C GLU A 324 -34.53 7.18 -8.18
N GLN A 325 -35.59 6.39 -8.39
CA GLN A 325 -35.60 5.38 -9.45
C GLN A 325 -35.51 6.04 -10.82
N LYS A 326 -34.43 5.74 -11.56
CA LYS A 326 -34.14 6.24 -12.90
C LYS A 326 -33.58 5.13 -13.76
N ASP A 327 -33.65 5.29 -15.08
CA ASP A 327 -32.86 4.47 -16.00
C ASP A 327 -31.39 4.90 -15.95
N TRP A 328 -30.68 4.40 -14.94
CA TRP A 328 -29.30 4.77 -14.64
C TRP A 328 -28.31 4.46 -15.76
N GLN A 329 -28.68 3.62 -16.74
CA GLN A 329 -27.84 3.38 -17.92
C GLN A 329 -27.68 4.64 -18.79
N ASN A 330 -28.71 5.49 -18.80
CA ASN A 330 -28.81 6.66 -19.68
C ASN A 330 -28.68 8.00 -18.95
N VAL A 331 -28.67 7.99 -17.61
CA VAL A 331 -28.47 9.21 -16.81
C VAL A 331 -27.01 9.65 -16.88
N LYS A 332 -26.81 10.94 -17.18
CA LYS A 332 -25.51 11.62 -17.13
C LYS A 332 -25.58 12.84 -16.23
N VAL A 333 -24.50 13.11 -15.50
CA VAL A 333 -24.36 14.36 -14.74
C VAL A 333 -23.81 15.41 -15.70
N GLU A 334 -24.70 16.24 -16.25
CA GLU A 334 -24.30 17.26 -17.22
C GLU A 334 -23.46 18.36 -16.57
N VAL A 335 -22.40 18.79 -17.27
CA VAL A 335 -21.60 19.97 -16.93
C VAL A 335 -21.78 20.98 -18.04
N SER A 336 -22.34 22.15 -17.74
CA SER A 336 -22.62 23.15 -18.78
C SER A 336 -21.39 24.02 -19.06
N GLY A 337 -21.27 24.49 -20.30
CA GLY A 337 -20.19 25.41 -20.68
C GLY A 337 -20.20 26.70 -19.86
N SER A 338 -21.39 27.21 -19.49
CA SER A 338 -21.53 28.42 -18.68
C SER A 338 -21.03 28.24 -17.24
N GLU A 339 -21.23 27.07 -16.64
CA GLU A 339 -20.69 26.77 -15.29
C GLU A 339 -19.15 26.73 -15.32
N VAL A 340 -18.59 26.17 -16.39
CA VAL A 340 -17.13 26.12 -16.61
C VAL A 340 -16.57 27.54 -16.80
N ASP A 341 -17.20 28.34 -17.66
CA ASP A 341 -16.78 29.72 -17.94
C ASP A 341 -16.82 30.60 -16.70
N GLU A 342 -17.90 30.49 -15.91
CA GLU A 342 -18.08 31.24 -14.68
C GLU A 342 -17.06 30.83 -13.60
N THR A 343 -16.77 29.53 -13.50
CA THR A 343 -15.71 29.01 -12.62
C THR A 343 -14.33 29.55 -13.02
N ILE A 344 -14.00 29.56 -14.32
CA ILE A 344 -12.73 30.12 -14.83
C ILE A 344 -12.65 31.62 -14.54
N ARG A 345 -13.75 32.36 -14.75
CA ARG A 345 -13.81 33.79 -14.45
C ARG A 345 -13.52 34.06 -12.97
N LYS A 346 -14.16 33.30 -12.07
CA LYS A 346 -13.95 33.42 -10.63
C LYS A 346 -12.52 33.04 -10.22
N LEU A 347 -11.97 31.98 -10.82
CA LEU A 347 -10.58 31.57 -10.62
C LEU A 347 -9.61 32.68 -11.03
N ARG A 348 -9.79 33.26 -12.22
CA ARG A 348 -8.98 34.39 -12.72
C ARG A 348 -9.00 35.56 -11.72
N THR A 349 -10.19 36.00 -11.31
CA THR A 349 -10.36 37.04 -10.28
C THR A 349 -9.58 36.73 -9.00
N SER A 350 -9.69 35.50 -8.48
CA SER A 350 -9.00 35.07 -7.24
C SER A 350 -7.48 35.08 -7.39
N LEU A 351 -6.96 34.55 -8.51
CA LEU A 351 -5.51 34.46 -8.76
C LEU A 351 -4.86 35.82 -9.04
N THR A 352 -5.56 36.72 -9.75
CA THR A 352 -5.01 38.03 -10.13
C THR A 352 -5.29 39.12 -9.10
N ARG A 353 -6.20 38.88 -8.14
CA ARG A 353 -6.72 39.87 -7.20
C ARG A 353 -7.30 41.07 -7.91
N ASP A 354 -8.19 40.78 -8.86
CA ASP A 354 -8.89 41.78 -9.71
C ASP A 354 -7.97 42.66 -10.57
N ARG A 355 -6.67 42.32 -10.69
CA ARG A 355 -5.79 42.98 -11.65
C ARG A 355 -6.15 42.53 -13.06
N SER A 356 -6.23 43.49 -13.98
CA SER A 356 -6.40 43.21 -15.40
C SER A 356 -5.12 42.58 -15.96
N LEU A 357 -5.28 41.49 -16.71
CA LEU A 357 -4.22 40.83 -17.46
C LEU A 357 -4.65 40.74 -18.92
N SER A 358 -3.71 40.87 -19.85
CA SER A 358 -3.95 40.46 -21.24
C SER A 358 -4.23 38.96 -21.31
N GLU A 359 -4.85 38.49 -22.39
CA GLU A 359 -5.11 37.06 -22.59
C GLU A 359 -3.81 36.25 -22.64
N ASP A 360 -2.74 36.79 -23.23
CA ASP A 360 -1.42 36.13 -23.23
C ASP A 360 -0.85 35.99 -21.81
N SER A 361 -0.96 37.05 -20.99
CA SER A 361 -0.49 37.00 -19.59
C SER A 361 -1.34 36.05 -18.75
N TRP A 362 -2.63 35.92 -19.07
CA TRP A 362 -3.51 34.92 -18.44
C TRP A 362 -3.10 33.50 -18.84
N ALA A 363 -2.87 33.24 -20.13
CA ALA A 363 -2.40 31.96 -20.62
C ALA A 363 -1.05 31.55 -19.99
N ASP A 364 -0.11 32.49 -19.89
CA ASP A 364 1.17 32.26 -19.21
C ASP A 364 0.99 31.92 -17.73
N LEU A 365 0.11 32.63 -17.03
CA LEU A 365 -0.19 32.34 -15.62
C LEU A 365 -0.79 30.94 -15.46
N VAL A 366 -1.67 30.53 -16.38
CA VAL A 366 -2.28 29.19 -16.39
C VAL A 366 -1.23 28.10 -16.64
N ASP A 367 -0.31 28.26 -17.59
CA ASP A 367 0.82 27.32 -17.78
C ASP A 367 1.74 27.29 -16.54
N ILE A 368 2.08 28.44 -15.96
CA ILE A 368 2.95 28.49 -14.78
C ILE A 368 2.31 27.74 -13.60
N MET A 369 1.02 27.96 -13.33
CA MET A 369 0.37 27.46 -12.11
C MET A 369 -0.27 26.09 -12.25
N PHE A 370 -0.83 25.77 -13.42
CA PHE A 370 -1.52 24.50 -13.67
C PHE A 370 -0.81 23.64 -14.71
N GLY A 371 0.06 24.21 -15.55
CA GLY A 371 0.80 23.48 -16.56
C GLY A 371 -0.02 23.10 -17.78
N VAL A 372 -1.15 23.75 -18.02
CA VAL A 372 -2.05 23.42 -19.13
C VAL A 372 -2.26 24.64 -20.02
N SER A 373 -2.75 24.43 -21.25
CA SER A 373 -3.25 25.51 -22.09
C SER A 373 -4.59 26.05 -21.57
N LEU A 374 -5.13 27.10 -22.19
CA LEU A 374 -6.49 27.57 -21.86
C LEU A 374 -7.55 26.49 -22.12
N ASP A 375 -7.44 25.72 -23.20
CA ASP A 375 -8.33 24.57 -23.47
C ASP A 375 -8.14 23.46 -22.43
N GLY A 376 -6.90 23.20 -22.04
CA GLY A 376 -6.60 22.25 -20.96
C GLY A 376 -7.16 22.71 -19.61
N LEU A 377 -7.16 24.02 -19.33
CA LEU A 377 -7.81 24.57 -18.15
C LEU A 377 -9.33 24.35 -18.20
N ARG A 378 -9.98 24.51 -19.36
CA ARG A 378 -11.41 24.19 -19.52
C ARG A 378 -11.69 22.72 -19.20
N GLU A 379 -10.87 21.81 -19.70
CA GLU A 379 -11.00 20.37 -19.40
C GLU A 379 -10.82 20.09 -17.89
N VAL A 380 -9.78 20.66 -17.28
CA VAL A 380 -9.54 20.53 -15.83
C VAL A 380 -10.70 21.08 -15.01
N VAL A 381 -11.23 22.26 -15.37
CA VAL A 381 -12.37 22.88 -14.69
C VAL A 381 -13.63 22.06 -14.89
N THR A 382 -13.85 21.47 -16.08
CA THR A 382 -14.99 20.59 -16.34
C THR A 382 -15.01 19.40 -15.37
N ARG A 383 -13.85 18.76 -15.14
CA ARG A 383 -13.72 17.68 -14.15
C ARG A 383 -13.99 18.14 -12.71
N VAL A 384 -13.53 19.33 -12.35
CA VAL A 384 -13.76 19.92 -11.01
C VAL A 384 -15.24 20.26 -10.82
N VAL A 385 -15.89 20.84 -11.82
CA VAL A 385 -17.33 21.15 -11.80
C VAL A 385 -18.15 19.88 -11.69
N TYR A 386 -17.79 18.82 -12.42
CA TYR A 386 -18.42 17.50 -12.26
C TYR A 386 -18.30 17.03 -10.80
N SER A 387 -17.09 17.05 -10.23
CA SER A 387 -16.86 16.66 -8.83
C SER A 387 -17.65 17.52 -7.84
N ARG A 388 -17.85 18.81 -8.15
CA ARG A 388 -18.68 19.71 -7.35
C ARG A 388 -20.16 19.33 -7.44
N LYS A 389 -20.67 19.02 -8.62
CA LYS A 389 -22.06 18.53 -8.79
C LYS A 389 -22.33 17.24 -8.03
N THR A 390 -21.37 16.33 -7.99
CA THR A 390 -21.49 15.05 -7.27
C THR A 390 -21.10 15.11 -5.79
N PHE A 391 -20.76 16.29 -5.25
CA PHE A 391 -20.15 16.43 -3.92
C PHE A 391 -20.99 15.82 -2.79
N LEU A 392 -22.32 16.00 -2.77
CA LEU A 392 -23.17 15.45 -1.71
C LEU A 392 -23.21 13.91 -1.74
N LEU A 393 -23.16 13.30 -2.93
CA LEU A 393 -23.04 11.85 -3.05
C LEU A 393 -21.67 11.37 -2.53
N GLU A 394 -20.58 12.08 -2.87
CA GLU A 394 -19.23 11.76 -2.36
C GLU A 394 -19.16 11.83 -0.83
N GLU A 395 -19.77 12.84 -0.21
CA GLU A 395 -19.84 12.99 1.24
C GLU A 395 -20.59 11.82 1.90
N LYS A 396 -21.73 11.39 1.33
CA LYS A 396 -22.48 10.22 1.83
C LYS A 396 -21.69 8.92 1.68
N ILE A 397 -20.98 8.74 0.57
CA ILE A 397 -20.06 7.61 0.36
C ILE A 397 -18.95 7.63 1.42
N GLY A 398 -18.30 8.79 1.62
CA GLY A 398 -17.24 8.96 2.60
C GLY A 398 -17.69 8.61 4.02
N ASN A 399 -18.91 9.00 4.39
CA ASN A 399 -19.51 8.65 5.68
C ASN A 399 -19.80 7.14 5.80
N ALA A 400 -20.38 6.51 4.78
CA ALA A 400 -20.63 5.06 4.79
C ALA A 400 -19.32 4.27 4.94
N VAL A 401 -18.25 4.68 4.25
CA VAL A 401 -16.92 4.07 4.39
C VAL A 401 -16.32 4.32 5.77
N LYS A 402 -16.42 5.53 6.33
CA LYS A 402 -15.99 5.84 7.72
C LYS A 402 -16.67 4.90 8.72
N GLU A 403 -17.98 4.69 8.59
CA GLU A 403 -18.74 3.80 9.46
C GLU A 403 -18.33 2.33 9.30
N ALA A 404 -18.05 1.87 8.08
CA ALA A 404 -17.56 0.52 7.80
C ALA A 404 -16.15 0.27 8.38
N VAL A 405 -15.25 1.24 8.23
CA VAL A 405 -13.90 1.19 8.83
C VAL A 405 -14.00 1.20 10.36
N ALA A 406 -14.85 2.05 10.95
CA ALA A 406 -15.06 2.06 12.39
C ALA A 406 -15.67 0.74 12.90
N ALA A 407 -16.60 0.15 12.14
CA ALA A 407 -17.18 -1.15 12.45
C ALA A 407 -16.13 -2.28 12.42
N THR A 408 -15.12 -2.19 11.54
CA THR A 408 -13.99 -3.12 11.50
C THR A 408 -13.25 -3.16 12.82
N TYR A 409 -12.81 -2.02 13.35
CA TYR A 409 -12.08 -2.02 14.64
C TYR A 409 -12.94 -2.43 15.83
N LYS A 410 -14.25 -2.12 15.79
CA LYS A 410 -15.19 -2.54 16.85
C LYS A 410 -15.40 -4.06 16.84
N PHE A 411 -15.51 -4.65 15.65
CA PHE A 411 -15.69 -6.09 15.48
C PHE A 411 -14.37 -6.85 15.66
N ASP A 412 -13.27 -6.27 15.22
CA ASP A 412 -11.90 -6.78 15.27
C ASP A 412 -10.96 -5.76 15.94
N PRO A 413 -10.87 -5.79 17.28
CA PRO A 413 -9.88 -4.98 18.00
C PRO A 413 -8.42 -5.28 17.63
N ASN A 414 -8.17 -6.46 17.04
CA ASN A 414 -6.84 -6.92 16.62
C ASN A 414 -6.57 -6.61 15.14
N THR A 415 -7.34 -5.71 14.53
CA THR A 415 -7.03 -5.19 13.20
C THR A 415 -5.68 -4.48 13.22
N GLN A 416 -4.68 -5.11 12.60
CA GLN A 416 -3.30 -4.63 12.62
C GLN A 416 -3.02 -3.53 11.60
N LEU A 417 -3.86 -3.41 10.57
CA LEU A 417 -3.79 -2.38 9.55
C LEU A 417 -5.09 -2.43 8.72
N ILE A 418 -5.54 -1.30 8.21
CA ILE A 418 -6.51 -1.27 7.11
C ILE A 418 -5.74 -1.36 5.79
N ALA A 419 -5.97 -2.43 5.02
CA ALA A 419 -5.43 -2.56 3.66
C ALA A 419 -5.93 -1.40 2.79
N GLU A 420 -5.12 -0.87 1.89
CA GLU A 420 -5.57 0.22 1.01
C GLU A 420 -6.55 -0.23 -0.07
N ASP A 421 -6.50 -1.49 -0.50
CA ASP A 421 -7.47 -2.06 -1.43
C ASP A 421 -8.79 -2.34 -0.73
N ALA A 422 -9.86 -1.73 -1.24
CA ALA A 422 -11.21 -1.96 -0.75
C ALA A 422 -11.65 -3.40 -1.06
N PRO A 423 -12.14 -4.17 -0.07
CA PRO A 423 -12.67 -5.50 -0.33
C PRO A 423 -13.99 -5.41 -1.12
N ASP A 424 -14.26 -6.37 -2.02
CA ASP A 424 -15.43 -6.34 -2.91
C ASP A 424 -16.78 -6.15 -2.16
N ARG A 425 -16.91 -6.74 -0.97
CA ARG A 425 -18.11 -6.61 -0.15
C ARG A 425 -18.34 -5.21 0.42
N LEU A 426 -17.31 -4.36 0.49
CA LEU A 426 -17.49 -2.97 0.93
C LEU A 426 -18.40 -2.21 -0.05
N PHE A 427 -18.27 -2.47 -1.35
CA PHE A 427 -19.09 -1.81 -2.37
C PHE A 427 -20.57 -2.16 -2.21
N GLU A 428 -20.88 -3.43 -1.91
CA GLU A 428 -22.25 -3.87 -1.61
C GLU A 428 -22.82 -3.21 -0.35
N VAL A 429 -22.02 -3.13 0.72
CA VAL A 429 -22.41 -2.47 1.98
C VAL A 429 -22.75 -1.00 1.72
N VAL A 430 -21.88 -0.26 1.02
CA VAL A 430 -22.11 1.16 0.72
C VAL A 430 -23.36 1.35 -0.14
N ARG A 431 -23.55 0.55 -1.20
CA ARG A 431 -24.76 0.60 -2.04
C ARG A 431 -26.02 0.41 -1.23
N THR A 432 -26.03 -0.61 -0.38
CA THR A 432 -27.22 -0.98 0.40
C THR A 432 -27.50 0.03 1.51
N ASP A 433 -26.48 0.58 2.15
CA ASP A 433 -26.64 1.60 3.20
C ASP A 433 -27.11 2.94 2.62
N LEU A 434 -26.74 3.26 1.38
CA LEU A 434 -27.11 4.49 0.69
C LEU A 434 -28.37 4.37 -0.19
N GLY A 435 -28.90 3.15 -0.39
CA GLY A 435 -30.06 2.89 -1.25
C GLY A 435 -29.78 3.05 -2.75
N LEU A 436 -28.54 2.79 -3.19
CA LEU A 436 -28.10 2.99 -4.57
C LEU A 436 -28.23 1.70 -5.39
N SER A 437 -28.74 1.81 -6.62
CA SER A 437 -29.05 0.68 -7.51
C SER A 437 -28.44 0.79 -8.91
N TYR A 438 -27.34 1.53 -9.04
CA TYR A 438 -26.70 1.78 -10.34
C TYR A 438 -26.10 0.51 -10.95
N PRO A 439 -26.27 0.27 -12.28
CA PRO A 439 -25.49 -0.73 -13.02
C PRO A 439 -23.99 -0.44 -12.93
N ASP A 440 -23.16 -1.48 -12.80
CA ASP A 440 -21.70 -1.35 -12.63
C ASP A 440 -21.02 -0.64 -13.81
N ASP A 441 -21.55 -0.83 -15.01
CA ASP A 441 -21.02 -0.30 -16.26
C ASP A 441 -21.50 1.12 -16.59
N SER A 442 -22.53 1.63 -15.89
CA SER A 442 -23.02 3.00 -16.02
C SER A 442 -22.00 4.03 -15.51
N GLU A 443 -22.14 5.30 -15.91
CA GLU A 443 -21.27 6.40 -15.46
C GLU A 443 -21.25 6.52 -13.93
N LEU A 444 -22.43 6.51 -13.30
CA LEU A 444 -22.58 6.59 -11.85
C LEU A 444 -22.14 5.30 -11.13
N GLY A 445 -22.27 4.14 -11.77
CA GLY A 445 -21.73 2.88 -11.25
C GLY A 445 -20.20 2.90 -11.15
N ARG A 446 -19.52 3.29 -12.24
CA ARG A 446 -18.06 3.46 -12.26
C ARG A 446 -17.62 4.55 -11.28
N PHE A 447 -18.35 5.65 -11.22
CA PHE A 447 -18.10 6.73 -10.26
C PHE A 447 -18.18 6.24 -8.81
N LEU A 448 -19.22 5.48 -8.46
CA LEU A 448 -19.39 4.93 -7.11
C LEU A 448 -18.24 4.01 -6.72
N VAL A 449 -17.86 3.06 -7.58
CA VAL A 449 -16.72 2.16 -7.35
C VAL A 449 -15.44 2.98 -7.13
N HIS A 450 -15.22 4.01 -7.95
CA HIS A 450 -14.08 4.89 -7.82
C HIS A 450 -14.04 5.62 -6.47
N ARG A 451 -15.17 6.22 -6.07
CA ARG A 451 -15.26 7.04 -4.86
C ARG A 451 -15.19 6.20 -3.58
N VAL A 452 -15.80 5.02 -3.56
CA VAL A 452 -15.64 4.07 -2.45
C VAL A 452 -14.17 3.68 -2.29
N SER A 453 -13.50 3.31 -3.38
CA SER A 453 -12.07 2.94 -3.37
C SER A 453 -11.18 4.08 -2.88
N LYS A 454 -11.44 5.30 -3.38
CA LYS A 454 -10.68 6.51 -3.01
C LYS A 454 -10.87 6.88 -1.54
N SER A 455 -12.11 6.83 -1.04
CA SER A 455 -12.43 7.05 0.38
C SER A 455 -11.77 6.00 1.28
N HIS A 456 -11.86 4.73 0.92
CA HIS A 456 -11.25 3.64 1.68
C HIS A 456 -9.72 3.78 1.75
N THR A 457 -9.07 4.09 0.62
CA THR A 457 -7.62 4.35 0.57
C THR A 457 -7.24 5.55 1.45
N ALA A 458 -8.07 6.59 1.47
CA ALA A 458 -7.84 7.75 2.34
C ALA A 458 -7.87 7.35 3.83
N TRP A 459 -8.83 6.53 4.25
CA TRP A 459 -8.88 5.96 5.61
C TRP A 459 -7.70 5.05 5.93
N ALA A 460 -7.30 4.19 5.00
CA ALA A 460 -6.10 3.36 5.14
C ALA A 460 -4.82 4.19 5.27
N THR A 461 -4.76 5.35 4.60
CA THR A 461 -3.66 6.32 4.75
C THR A 461 -3.66 6.95 6.15
N VAL A 462 -4.83 7.28 6.70
CA VAL A 462 -4.96 7.80 8.07
C VAL A 462 -4.49 6.76 9.09
N ASP A 463 -4.94 5.51 8.97
CA ASP A 463 -4.50 4.40 9.84
C ASP A 463 -2.98 4.21 9.76
N ARG A 464 -2.42 4.20 8.55
CA ARG A 464 -0.96 4.10 8.33
C ARG A 464 -0.19 5.25 9.00
N LEU A 465 -0.63 6.50 8.82
CA LEU A 465 0.02 7.66 9.44
C LEU A 465 -0.07 7.62 10.96
N ALA A 466 -1.22 7.24 11.51
CA ALA A 466 -1.41 7.08 12.95
C ALA A 466 -0.49 6.00 13.53
N ARG A 467 -0.28 4.88 12.82
CA ARG A 467 0.66 3.82 13.25
C ARG A 467 2.12 4.26 13.16
N GLN A 468 2.49 5.01 12.12
CA GLN A 468 3.83 5.62 12.03
C GLN A 468 4.06 6.60 13.18
N ALA A 469 3.04 7.39 13.51
CA ALA A 469 3.08 8.32 14.62
C ALA A 469 3.21 7.62 15.98
N LEU A 470 2.47 6.52 16.21
CA LEU A 470 2.62 5.70 17.41
C LEU A 470 4.07 5.23 17.57
N ARG A 471 4.67 4.65 16.52
CA ARG A 471 6.07 4.23 16.53
C ARG A 471 7.03 5.36 16.86
N LEU A 472 6.82 6.52 16.25
CA LEU A 472 7.65 7.69 16.48
C LEU A 472 7.52 8.19 17.93
N ALA A 473 6.32 8.22 18.49
CA ALA A 473 6.07 8.62 19.87
C ALA A 473 6.75 7.67 20.87
N LEU A 474 6.62 6.35 20.67
CA LEU A 474 7.25 5.31 21.50
C LEU A 474 8.80 5.39 21.49
N ARG A 475 9.39 5.83 20.38
CA ARG A 475 10.84 6.04 20.25
C ARG A 475 11.33 7.32 20.93
N ARG A 476 10.48 8.35 21.02
CA ARG A 476 10.85 9.68 21.55
C ARG A 476 10.67 9.80 23.05
N GLU A 477 9.68 9.13 23.64
CA GLU A 477 9.26 9.37 25.02
C GLU A 477 9.10 8.06 25.82
N GLU A 478 9.85 7.93 26.92
CA GLU A 478 9.81 6.75 27.79
C GLU A 478 8.43 6.53 28.43
N ARG A 479 7.80 7.61 28.92
CA ARG A 479 6.47 7.55 29.54
C ARG A 479 5.42 7.01 28.57
N THR A 480 5.49 7.42 27.30
CA THR A 480 4.59 6.94 26.24
C THR A 480 4.79 5.44 26.00
N ARG A 481 6.02 4.93 26.08
CA ARG A 481 6.32 3.50 26.02
C ARG A 481 5.74 2.72 27.20
N GLN A 482 5.90 3.22 28.42
CA GLN A 482 5.37 2.58 29.63
C GLN A 482 3.84 2.45 29.59
N VAL A 483 3.13 3.50 29.18
CA VAL A 483 1.66 3.45 29.03
C VAL A 483 1.26 2.45 27.93
N TYR A 484 2.00 2.39 26.83
CA TYR A 484 1.75 1.41 25.77
C TYR A 484 1.96 -0.02 26.24
N GLU A 485 3.00 -0.29 27.02
CA GLU A 485 3.25 -1.61 27.63
C GLU A 485 2.14 -2.01 28.60
N GLN A 486 1.61 -1.08 29.40
CA GLN A 486 0.42 -1.32 30.23
C GLN A 486 -0.82 -1.68 29.39
N LEU A 487 -1.09 -0.93 28.32
CA LEU A 487 -2.20 -1.24 27.41
C LEU A 487 -2.03 -2.64 26.77
N LEU A 488 -0.80 -3.02 26.43
CA LEU A 488 -0.45 -4.33 25.89
C LEU A 488 -0.40 -5.45 26.94
N SER A 489 -0.34 -5.16 28.23
CA SER A 489 -0.51 -6.18 29.28
C SER A 489 -1.98 -6.40 29.63
N GLY A 490 -2.87 -5.52 29.14
CA GLY A 490 -4.29 -5.48 29.50
C GLY A 490 -4.56 -4.66 30.77
N GLU A 491 -3.55 -3.96 31.29
CA GLU A 491 -3.71 -3.01 32.38
C GLU A 491 -4.42 -1.74 31.90
N LYS A 492 -5.18 -1.12 32.81
CA LYS A 492 -5.89 0.13 32.53
C LYS A 492 -5.06 1.31 33.08
N PRO A 493 -4.42 2.12 32.22
CA PRO A 493 -3.71 3.31 32.68
C PRO A 493 -4.66 4.33 33.32
N SER A 494 -4.11 5.26 34.11
CA SER A 494 -4.90 6.39 34.63
C SER A 494 -5.40 7.27 33.49
N SER A 495 -6.57 7.89 33.65
CA SER A 495 -7.17 8.74 32.60
C SER A 495 -6.25 9.88 32.15
N GLU A 496 -5.45 10.44 33.07
CA GLU A 496 -4.46 11.45 32.74
C GLU A 496 -3.31 10.90 31.89
N SER A 497 -2.78 9.72 32.24
CA SER A 497 -1.68 9.09 31.49
C SER A 497 -2.13 8.59 30.13
N GLU A 498 -3.35 8.05 30.03
CA GLU A 498 -3.97 7.65 28.76
C GLU A 498 -4.16 8.86 27.83
N LYS A 499 -4.66 9.98 28.38
CA LYS A 499 -4.80 11.22 27.61
C LYS A 499 -3.45 11.74 27.13
N ALA A 500 -2.44 11.80 28.00
CA ALA A 500 -1.10 12.24 27.65
C ALA A 500 -0.46 11.35 26.56
N PHE A 501 -0.68 10.03 26.64
CA PHE A 501 -0.26 9.08 25.62
C PHE A 501 -0.87 9.40 24.25
N PHE A 502 -2.19 9.53 24.15
CA PHE A 502 -2.84 9.83 22.87
C PHE A 502 -2.52 11.24 22.33
N ASP A 503 -2.29 12.22 23.21
CA ASP A 503 -1.85 13.55 22.82
C ASP A 503 -0.40 13.52 22.23
N SER A 504 0.49 12.71 22.81
CA SER A 504 1.84 12.48 22.27
C SER A 504 1.79 11.80 20.89
N VAL A 505 0.96 10.76 20.75
CA VAL A 505 0.75 10.09 19.45
C VAL A 505 0.17 11.06 18.42
N PHE A 506 -0.83 11.88 18.79
CA PHE A 506 -1.40 12.87 17.87
C PHE A 506 -0.39 13.94 17.45
N SER A 507 0.46 14.42 18.38
CA SER A 507 1.57 15.32 18.04
C SER A 507 2.53 14.69 17.02
N ALA A 508 2.83 13.40 17.18
CA ALA A 508 3.63 12.65 16.20
C ALA A 508 2.93 12.50 14.83
N VAL A 509 1.58 12.47 14.77
CA VAL A 509 0.83 12.46 13.49
C VAL A 509 1.15 13.69 12.65
N LEU A 510 1.18 14.87 13.28
CA LEU A 510 1.57 16.11 12.59
C LEU A 510 2.97 15.99 12.00
N VAL A 511 3.93 15.45 12.76
CA VAL A 511 5.33 15.31 12.34
C VAL A 511 5.48 14.34 11.16
N VAL A 512 4.86 13.15 11.23
CA VAL A 512 4.96 12.17 10.14
C VAL A 512 4.21 12.64 8.90
N SER A 513 3.12 13.39 9.07
CA SER A 513 2.35 13.94 7.96
C SER A 513 3.09 15.10 7.29
N GLU A 514 3.74 15.97 8.04
CA GLU A 514 4.48 17.14 7.54
C GLU A 514 5.52 16.75 6.47
N ALA A 515 6.23 15.65 6.66
CA ALA A 515 7.31 15.21 5.77
C ALA A 515 6.85 14.94 4.32
N ASN A 516 5.60 14.53 4.13
CA ASN A 516 5.06 14.12 2.83
C ASN A 516 3.88 14.99 2.36
N TYR A 517 3.19 15.68 3.27
CA TYR A 517 1.94 16.41 3.02
C TYR A 517 1.99 17.90 3.39
N PHE A 518 3.06 18.40 4.03
CA PHE A 518 3.19 19.80 4.48
C PHE A 518 2.01 20.27 5.34
N GLY A 519 1.51 19.38 6.20
CA GLY A 519 0.35 19.57 7.07
C GLY A 519 -0.30 18.23 7.38
N LEU A 520 -1.50 18.22 7.97
CA LEU A 520 -2.27 16.98 8.10
C LEU A 520 -2.75 16.53 6.72
N PHE A 521 -2.85 15.22 6.55
CA PHE A 521 -3.31 14.63 5.31
C PHE A 521 -4.70 15.12 4.91
N TRP A 522 -5.59 15.38 5.87
CA TRP A 522 -6.98 15.79 5.64
C TRP A 522 -7.22 17.32 5.72
N ASP A 523 -6.18 18.16 5.77
CA ASP A 523 -6.28 19.63 5.77
C ASP A 523 -6.61 20.22 4.39
N PHE A 524 -7.44 19.55 3.60
CA PHE A 524 -8.00 20.04 2.33
C PHE A 524 -9.52 19.81 2.34
N PRO A 525 -10.31 20.23 1.34
CA PRO A 525 -11.77 19.96 1.33
C PRO A 525 -12.07 18.45 1.32
N SER A 526 -12.11 17.85 2.51
CA SER A 526 -11.92 16.42 2.74
C SER A 526 -13.23 15.67 2.98
N ALA A 527 -14.35 16.40 3.00
CA ALA A 527 -15.70 15.87 3.15
C ALA A 527 -16.05 14.82 2.07
N GLY A 528 -15.65 15.02 0.81
CA GLY A 528 -15.86 14.02 -0.24
C GLY A 528 -15.08 12.71 -0.05
N LEU A 529 -14.06 12.68 0.82
CA LEU A 529 -13.27 11.48 1.10
C LEU A 529 -13.61 10.83 2.44
N PHE A 530 -13.81 11.63 3.49
CA PHE A 530 -14.02 11.13 4.85
C PHE A 530 -15.47 11.26 5.31
N GLY A 531 -16.32 11.92 4.51
CA GLY A 531 -17.70 12.25 4.86
C GLY A 531 -17.86 13.41 5.83
N VAL A 532 -16.74 14.00 6.28
CA VAL A 532 -16.72 15.03 7.32
C VAL A 532 -15.68 16.11 7.00
N PRO A 533 -15.87 17.35 7.47
CA PRO A 533 -14.90 18.42 7.27
C PRO A 533 -13.61 18.18 8.07
N PRO A 534 -12.50 18.90 7.75
CA PRO A 534 -11.20 18.71 8.39
C PRO A 534 -11.21 18.79 9.92
N GLU A 535 -11.96 19.72 10.50
CA GLU A 535 -12.04 19.92 11.96
C GLU A 535 -12.67 18.70 12.67
N GLU A 536 -13.76 18.16 12.11
CA GLU A 536 -14.40 16.96 12.64
C GLU A 536 -13.50 15.74 12.44
N MET A 537 -12.81 15.65 11.30
CA MET A 537 -11.84 14.59 11.05
C MET A 537 -10.72 14.59 12.09
N GLN A 538 -10.16 15.76 12.40
CA GLN A 538 -9.16 15.91 13.45
C GLN A 538 -9.70 15.48 14.82
N ALA A 539 -10.91 15.90 15.17
CA ALA A 539 -11.54 15.51 16.43
C ALA A 539 -11.77 13.99 16.51
N TYR A 540 -12.24 13.38 15.42
CA TYR A 540 -12.45 11.93 15.32
C TYR A 540 -11.16 11.15 15.46
N VAL A 541 -10.09 11.57 14.77
CA VAL A 541 -8.79 10.90 14.87
C VAL A 541 -8.29 10.91 16.31
N ARG A 542 -8.28 12.08 16.94
CA ARG A 542 -7.78 12.25 18.31
C ARG A 542 -8.61 11.48 19.35
N LYS A 543 -9.94 11.50 19.25
CA LYS A 543 -10.84 10.92 20.27
C LYS A 543 -11.17 9.45 20.06
N THR A 544 -11.07 8.95 18.83
CA THR A 544 -11.60 7.63 18.47
C THR A 544 -10.58 6.79 17.72
N HIS A 545 -10.03 7.29 16.62
CA HIS A 545 -9.18 6.47 15.76
C HIS A 545 -7.85 6.06 16.44
N LEU A 546 -7.22 6.98 17.19
CA LEU A 546 -5.98 6.66 17.91
C LEU A 546 -6.18 5.59 18.97
N ALA A 547 -7.36 5.50 19.60
CA ALA A 547 -7.67 4.44 20.55
C ALA A 547 -7.76 3.06 19.88
N PHE A 548 -8.14 3.00 18.60
CA PHE A 548 -8.05 1.76 17.83
C PHE A 548 -6.59 1.41 17.50
N VAL A 549 -5.81 2.40 17.07
CA VAL A 549 -4.39 2.23 16.70
C VAL A 549 -3.53 1.86 17.90
N GLY A 550 -3.84 2.34 19.10
CA GLY A 550 -3.14 2.00 20.34
C GLY A 550 -3.18 0.51 20.71
N LYS A 551 -4.02 -0.30 20.06
CA LYS A 551 -4.11 -1.75 20.23
C LYS A 551 -3.24 -2.55 19.26
N MET A 552 -2.43 -1.87 18.45
CA MET A 552 -1.49 -2.51 17.53
C MET A 552 -0.58 -3.49 18.27
N TRP A 553 -0.33 -4.66 17.71
CA TRP A 553 0.59 -5.60 18.33
C TRP A 553 2.06 -5.19 18.15
N PRO A 554 2.94 -5.60 19.09
CA PRO A 554 4.39 -5.52 18.91
C PRO A 554 4.86 -6.22 17.64
N VAL A 555 6.00 -5.77 17.08
CA VAL A 555 6.64 -6.38 15.89
C VAL A 555 6.81 -7.88 16.07
N GLU A 556 7.24 -8.29 17.26
CA GLU A 556 7.62 -9.68 17.52
C GLU A 556 6.39 -10.60 17.49
N THR A 557 5.25 -10.10 17.94
CA THR A 557 3.96 -10.79 17.81
C THR A 557 3.55 -10.90 16.33
N GLN A 558 3.68 -9.82 15.55
CA GLN A 558 3.36 -9.84 14.11
C GLN A 558 4.21 -10.85 13.36
N LYS A 559 5.52 -10.87 13.62
CA LYS A 559 6.47 -11.80 13.00
C LYS A 559 6.09 -13.25 13.30
N LYS A 560 5.79 -13.58 14.55
CA LYS A 560 5.36 -14.94 14.94
C LYS A 560 4.09 -15.37 14.23
N ILE A 561 3.10 -14.48 14.12
CA ILE A 561 1.83 -14.78 13.46
C ILE A 561 2.03 -14.98 11.95
N LEU A 562 2.83 -14.12 11.31
CA LEU A 562 3.16 -14.27 9.90
C LEU A 562 3.96 -15.55 9.63
N GLU A 563 4.95 -15.86 10.47
CA GLU A 563 5.73 -17.09 10.35
C GLU A 563 4.84 -18.34 10.44
N ALA A 564 3.94 -18.39 11.43
CA ALA A 564 2.96 -19.47 11.56
C ALA A 564 2.05 -19.57 10.31
N ALA A 565 1.57 -18.43 9.80
CA ALA A 565 0.77 -18.37 8.58
C ALA A 565 1.52 -18.91 7.35
N VAL A 566 2.82 -18.59 7.23
CA VAL A 566 3.71 -19.11 6.19
C VAL A 566 3.85 -20.63 6.30
N ARG A 567 4.12 -21.16 7.50
CA ARG A 567 4.26 -22.61 7.74
C ARG A 567 2.99 -23.37 7.34
N VAL A 568 1.84 -22.93 7.82
CA VAL A 568 0.53 -23.51 7.46
C VAL A 568 0.30 -23.49 5.95
N THR A 569 0.66 -22.38 5.30
CA THR A 569 0.49 -22.22 3.85
C THR A 569 1.39 -23.18 3.08
N VAL A 570 2.67 -23.28 3.44
CA VAL A 570 3.61 -24.22 2.79
C VAL A 570 3.13 -25.66 2.93
N ARG A 571 2.70 -26.08 4.14
CA ARG A 571 2.11 -27.42 4.33
C ARG A 571 0.85 -27.62 3.48
N GLY A 572 0.02 -26.57 3.34
CA GLY A 572 -1.23 -26.61 2.57
C GLY A 572 -1.09 -26.52 1.05
N LEU A 573 0.10 -26.23 0.51
CA LEU A 573 0.38 -26.21 -0.93
C LEU A 573 0.50 -27.62 -1.52
N ASN A 574 0.92 -28.61 -0.73
CA ASN A 574 1.12 -30.01 -1.16
C ASN A 574 2.02 -30.15 -2.41
N ALA A 575 2.97 -29.23 -2.61
CA ALA A 575 3.89 -29.22 -3.75
C ALA A 575 5.25 -28.66 -3.32
N SER A 576 6.32 -29.05 -4.03
CA SER A 576 7.66 -28.48 -3.81
C SER A 576 7.70 -27.00 -4.19
N LEU A 577 8.47 -26.24 -3.41
CA LEU A 577 8.62 -24.81 -3.66
C LEU A 577 9.60 -24.56 -4.82
N PRO A 578 9.42 -23.47 -5.60
CA PRO A 578 10.33 -23.09 -6.68
C PRO A 578 11.80 -23.00 -6.26
N ALA A 579 12.72 -23.08 -7.25
CA ALA A 579 14.15 -22.95 -7.00
C ALA A 579 14.57 -21.52 -6.59
N SER A 580 13.97 -20.51 -7.24
CA SER A 580 14.24 -19.09 -7.02
C SER A 580 13.49 -18.54 -5.80
N LEU A 581 14.16 -17.79 -4.92
CA LEU A 581 13.54 -17.15 -3.75
C LEU A 581 12.43 -16.17 -4.12
N VAL A 582 12.54 -15.49 -5.27
CA VAL A 582 11.51 -14.57 -5.76
C VAL A 582 10.22 -15.33 -6.08
N ASP A 583 10.35 -16.50 -6.71
CA ASP A 583 9.21 -17.35 -7.07
C ASP A 583 8.64 -18.08 -5.85
N VAL A 584 9.50 -18.44 -4.88
CA VAL A 584 9.06 -18.95 -3.57
C VAL A 584 8.17 -17.92 -2.88
N TYR A 585 8.66 -16.68 -2.75
CA TYR A 585 7.89 -15.59 -2.16
C TYR A 585 6.54 -15.41 -2.88
N ALA A 586 6.57 -15.30 -4.21
CA ALA A 586 5.35 -15.14 -5.00
C ALA A 586 4.34 -16.27 -4.78
N THR A 587 4.82 -17.53 -4.79
CA THR A 587 3.98 -18.72 -4.59
C THR A 587 3.35 -18.74 -3.21
N VAL A 588 4.15 -18.54 -2.16
CA VAL A 588 3.72 -18.67 -0.77
C VAL A 588 2.87 -17.47 -0.35
N PHE A 589 3.34 -16.25 -0.61
CA PHE A 589 2.66 -15.04 -0.17
C PHE A 589 1.32 -14.84 -0.89
N ALA A 590 1.21 -15.21 -2.17
CA ALA A 590 -0.06 -15.19 -2.90
C ALA A 590 -1.07 -16.22 -2.38
N ALA A 591 -0.61 -17.33 -1.79
CA ALA A 591 -1.47 -18.38 -1.26
C ALA A 591 -1.97 -18.09 0.17
N LEU A 592 -1.27 -17.24 0.94
CA LEU A 592 -1.60 -16.90 2.33
C LEU A 592 -3.09 -16.57 2.56
N PRO A 593 -3.76 -15.70 1.77
CA PRO A 593 -5.16 -15.32 2.02
C PRO A 593 -6.14 -16.49 1.95
N THR A 594 -5.77 -17.57 1.25
CA THR A 594 -6.63 -18.75 1.04
C THR A 594 -6.26 -19.94 1.92
N LYS A 595 -5.08 -19.93 2.53
CA LYS A 595 -4.51 -21.07 3.26
C LYS A 595 -4.24 -20.78 4.73
N ALA A 596 -3.85 -19.56 5.05
CA ALA A 596 -3.50 -19.19 6.42
C ALA A 596 -4.74 -19.03 7.30
N PRO A 597 -4.65 -19.38 8.59
CA PRO A 597 -5.74 -19.18 9.55
C PRO A 597 -6.05 -17.70 9.78
N VAL A 598 -5.01 -16.87 9.70
CA VAL A 598 -5.08 -15.41 9.79
C VAL A 598 -4.47 -14.86 8.51
N SER A 599 -5.28 -14.16 7.72
CA SER A 599 -4.80 -13.54 6.49
C SER A 599 -3.82 -12.40 6.81
N PRO A 600 -2.75 -12.24 6.01
CA PRO A 600 -1.88 -11.08 6.13
C PRO A 600 -2.68 -9.80 5.82
N PRO A 601 -2.29 -8.65 6.38
CA PRO A 601 -3.03 -7.40 6.21
C PRO A 601 -2.88 -6.76 4.83
N PHE A 602 -2.13 -7.36 3.90
CA PHE A 602 -1.99 -6.93 2.52
C PHE A 602 -1.68 -8.13 1.61
N LEU A 603 -1.97 -8.00 0.31
CA LEU A 603 -1.91 -9.07 -0.68
C LEU A 603 -0.62 -9.04 -1.52
N TYR A 604 -0.33 -10.16 -2.16
CA TYR A 604 0.76 -10.24 -3.15
C TYR A 604 0.59 -9.22 -4.28
N GLY A 605 1.66 -8.50 -4.59
CA GLY A 605 1.68 -7.42 -5.57
C GLY A 605 1.00 -6.13 -5.12
N LEU A 606 0.54 -6.05 -3.87
CA LEU A 606 -0.05 -4.85 -3.25
C LEU A 606 0.74 -4.44 -2.00
N GLU A 607 1.96 -4.95 -1.87
CA GLU A 607 2.83 -4.67 -0.73
C GLU A 607 3.32 -3.22 -0.76
N ARG A 608 3.35 -2.60 0.42
CA ARG A 608 4.01 -1.32 0.65
C ARG A 608 5.16 -1.50 1.61
N GLU A 609 6.28 -0.88 1.32
CA GLU A 609 7.40 -0.85 2.27
C GLU A 609 7.01 -0.15 3.58
N GLU A 610 6.08 0.83 3.57
CA GLU A 610 5.57 1.39 4.82
C GLU A 610 4.90 0.34 5.69
N TYR A 611 4.18 -0.62 5.11
CA TYR A 611 3.50 -1.68 5.86
C TYR A 611 4.48 -2.71 6.40
N SER A 612 5.46 -3.13 5.58
CA SER A 612 6.49 -4.05 6.07
C SER A 612 7.31 -3.43 7.20
N SER A 613 7.65 -2.15 7.09
CA SER A 613 8.38 -1.41 8.12
C SER A 613 7.54 -1.25 9.39
N LEU A 614 6.25 -0.94 9.27
CA LEU A 614 5.36 -0.73 10.41
C LEU A 614 5.11 -2.01 11.22
N LEU A 615 4.80 -3.10 10.52
CA LEU A 615 4.35 -4.34 11.13
C LEU A 615 5.52 -5.26 11.49
N PHE A 616 6.57 -5.29 10.66
CA PHE A 616 7.66 -6.26 10.77
C PHE A 616 9.03 -5.60 10.98
N ASP A 617 9.13 -4.27 11.06
CA ASP A 617 10.38 -3.52 11.21
C ASP A 617 11.45 -3.95 10.18
N ALA A 618 11.00 -4.14 8.94
CA ALA A 618 11.82 -4.61 7.82
C ALA A 618 11.52 -3.82 6.55
N LYS A 619 12.55 -3.52 5.76
CA LYS A 619 12.36 -3.00 4.40
C LYS A 619 11.67 -4.04 3.54
N LEU A 620 11.02 -3.64 2.45
CA LEU A 620 10.25 -4.57 1.63
C LEU A 620 11.10 -5.72 1.05
N PRO A 621 12.35 -5.52 0.57
CA PRO A 621 13.21 -6.63 0.14
C PRO A 621 13.52 -7.61 1.27
N GLU A 622 13.90 -7.11 2.44
CA GLU A 622 14.21 -7.91 3.64
C GLU A 622 12.98 -8.72 4.08
N PHE A 623 11.79 -8.12 4.01
CA PHE A 623 10.53 -8.78 4.28
C PHE A 623 10.25 -9.94 3.31
N LYS A 624 10.47 -9.72 2.00
CA LYS A 624 10.30 -10.75 0.96
C LYS A 624 11.26 -11.92 1.19
N GLU A 625 12.52 -11.62 1.51
CA GLU A 625 13.54 -12.63 1.84
C GLU A 625 13.18 -13.41 3.11
N MET A 626 12.77 -12.72 4.17
CA MET A 626 12.33 -13.32 5.43
C MET A 626 11.20 -14.35 5.21
N VAL A 627 10.16 -13.99 4.44
CA VAL A 627 9.07 -14.91 4.09
C VAL A 627 9.57 -16.10 3.27
N ALA A 628 10.43 -15.87 2.28
CA ALA A 628 10.98 -16.94 1.44
C ALA A 628 11.88 -17.89 2.25
N PHE A 629 12.69 -17.37 3.17
CA PHE A 629 13.53 -18.17 4.07
C PHE A 629 12.70 -18.98 5.05
N TRP A 630 11.68 -18.40 5.69
CA TRP A 630 10.77 -19.17 6.54
C TRP A 630 10.08 -20.30 5.76
N ALA A 631 9.65 -20.03 4.53
CA ALA A 631 9.00 -21.02 3.68
C ALA A 631 9.94 -22.18 3.30
N THR A 632 11.15 -21.88 2.83
CA THR A 632 12.13 -22.90 2.42
C THR A 632 12.65 -23.72 3.60
N ARG A 633 12.89 -23.09 4.76
CA ARG A 633 13.24 -23.79 6.01
C ARG A 633 12.13 -24.75 6.43
N HIS A 634 10.87 -24.33 6.28
CA HIS A 634 9.74 -25.18 6.61
C HIS A 634 9.50 -26.31 5.59
N GLU A 635 9.74 -26.07 4.29
CA GLU A 635 9.78 -27.11 3.26
C GLU A 635 10.79 -28.20 3.63
N LEU A 636 12.00 -27.80 4.06
CA LEU A 636 13.03 -28.73 4.54
C LEU A 636 12.56 -29.49 5.79
N ASN A 637 11.98 -28.81 6.78
CA ASN A 637 11.45 -29.46 7.98
C ASN A 637 10.40 -30.52 7.62
N ILE A 638 9.41 -30.22 6.77
CA ILE A 638 8.41 -31.19 6.31
C ILE A 638 9.09 -32.40 5.63
N ALA A 639 10.08 -32.15 4.76
CA ALA A 639 10.81 -33.20 4.08
C ALA A 639 11.58 -34.11 5.06
N VAL A 640 12.24 -33.52 6.06
CA VAL A 640 12.93 -34.25 7.14
C VAL A 640 11.92 -35.05 7.96
N GLN A 641 10.83 -34.44 8.46
CA GLN A 641 9.79 -35.16 9.21
C GLN A 641 9.22 -36.35 8.43
N THR A 642 8.97 -36.16 7.13
CA THR A 642 8.45 -37.20 6.24
C THR A 642 9.47 -38.33 6.04
N ALA A 643 10.76 -38.02 5.97
CA ALA A 643 11.82 -39.01 5.81
C ALA A 643 12.08 -39.77 7.11
N VAL A 644 12.20 -39.07 8.25
CA VAL A 644 12.36 -39.67 9.59
C VAL A 644 11.20 -40.61 9.91
N GLY A 645 9.96 -40.23 9.58
CA GLY A 645 8.78 -41.09 9.74
C GLY A 645 8.77 -42.36 8.88
N LYS A 646 9.70 -42.50 7.91
CA LYS A 646 9.89 -43.71 7.10
C LYS A 646 11.06 -44.58 7.59
N ILE A 647 11.87 -44.08 8.53
CA ILE A 647 13.00 -44.82 9.08
C ILE A 647 12.48 -45.74 10.21
N PRO A 648 12.67 -47.07 10.11
CA PRO A 648 12.32 -47.99 11.18
C PRO A 648 13.06 -47.65 12.47
N ASP A 649 12.36 -47.70 13.60
CA ASP A 649 12.92 -47.45 14.95
C ASP A 649 13.66 -46.11 15.10
N ALA A 650 13.28 -45.09 14.32
CA ALA A 650 13.92 -43.77 14.33
C ALA A 650 14.03 -43.13 15.73
N THR A 651 13.11 -43.41 16.65
CA THR A 651 13.16 -42.91 18.03
C THR A 651 14.39 -43.41 18.79
N ASN A 652 14.91 -44.59 18.45
CA ASN A 652 16.03 -45.26 19.14
C ASN A 652 17.40 -45.00 18.50
N LEU A 653 17.44 -44.43 17.29
CA LEU A 653 18.68 -44.13 16.57
C LEU A 653 19.29 -42.78 16.99
N SER A 654 20.61 -42.63 16.82
CA SER A 654 21.29 -41.34 17.03
C SER A 654 20.91 -40.34 15.93
N GLU A 655 20.99 -39.04 16.22
CA GLU A 655 20.69 -37.99 15.24
C GLU A 655 21.65 -38.05 14.04
N GLU A 656 22.91 -38.40 14.25
CA GLU A 656 23.92 -38.54 13.19
C GLU A 656 23.65 -39.73 12.27
N ASP A 657 23.15 -40.85 12.80
CA ASP A 657 22.81 -42.02 11.98
C ASP A 657 21.58 -41.76 11.11
N ILE A 658 20.60 -41.03 11.65
CA ILE A 658 19.44 -40.58 10.87
C ILE A 658 19.89 -39.59 9.79
N GLU A 659 20.74 -38.61 10.13
CA GLU A 659 21.27 -37.63 9.18
C GLU A 659 21.94 -38.29 7.97
N LYS A 660 22.77 -39.33 8.19
CA LYS A 660 23.40 -40.11 7.10
C LYS A 660 22.39 -40.82 6.20
N GLN A 661 21.25 -41.26 6.75
CA GLN A 661 20.20 -41.94 5.99
C GLN A 661 19.30 -40.97 5.20
N LEU A 662 19.23 -39.69 5.61
CA LEU A 662 18.40 -38.69 4.94
C LEU A 662 18.88 -38.32 3.53
N GLU A 663 20.18 -38.40 3.25
CA GLU A 663 20.78 -37.95 1.98
C GLU A 663 20.13 -38.61 0.74
N GLY A 664 19.75 -39.89 0.85
CA GLY A 664 19.03 -40.62 -0.19
C GLY A 664 17.51 -40.41 -0.22
N MET A 665 16.93 -39.89 0.86
CA MET A 665 15.46 -39.78 1.05
C MET A 665 14.91 -38.38 0.76
N LEU A 666 15.73 -37.34 0.82
CA LEU A 666 15.31 -35.96 0.55
C LEU A 666 15.09 -35.69 -0.96
N PRO A 667 14.16 -34.80 -1.33
CA PRO A 667 14.00 -34.33 -2.71
C PRO A 667 15.28 -33.76 -3.30
N ALA A 668 15.50 -33.94 -4.61
CA ALA A 668 16.76 -33.59 -5.28
C ALA A 668 17.21 -32.13 -5.05
N HIS A 669 16.29 -31.16 -5.05
CA HIS A 669 16.59 -29.74 -4.81
C HIS A 669 16.90 -29.40 -3.35
N LEU A 670 16.69 -30.35 -2.42
CA LEU A 670 16.98 -30.22 -0.99
C LEU A 670 18.15 -31.11 -0.52
N ARG A 671 18.69 -31.99 -1.39
CA ARG A 671 19.83 -32.89 -1.06
C ARG A 671 21.15 -32.14 -0.85
N SER A 672 21.33 -31.03 -1.55
CA SER A 672 22.47 -30.13 -1.34
C SER A 672 21.94 -28.78 -0.87
N PRO A 673 21.54 -28.67 0.40
CA PRO A 673 20.90 -27.48 0.92
C PRO A 673 21.87 -26.29 0.83
N SER A 674 21.69 -25.44 -0.18
CA SER A 674 22.48 -24.22 -0.33
C SER A 674 22.18 -23.28 0.84
N PRO A 675 23.19 -22.82 1.61
CA PRO A 675 22.97 -21.88 2.71
C PRO A 675 22.22 -20.61 2.25
N ALA A 676 22.46 -20.18 1.01
CA ALA A 676 21.78 -19.07 0.37
C ALA A 676 20.27 -19.29 0.17
N ARG A 677 19.79 -20.54 0.00
CA ARG A 677 18.35 -20.85 -0.11
C ARG A 677 17.63 -20.67 1.23
N PHE A 678 18.29 -20.96 2.33
CA PHE A 678 17.71 -20.90 3.67
C PHE A 678 18.06 -19.61 4.42
N GLY A 679 18.94 -18.77 3.88
CA GLY A 679 19.46 -17.60 4.59
C GLY A 679 20.19 -17.98 5.87
N TRP A 680 20.91 -19.12 5.85
CA TRP A 680 21.75 -19.60 6.95
C TRP A 680 23.22 -19.41 6.59
N PRO A 681 24.11 -19.22 7.58
CA PRO A 681 25.54 -19.38 7.33
C PRO A 681 25.85 -20.87 7.03
N PRO A 682 26.91 -21.18 6.26
CA PRO A 682 27.22 -22.54 5.82
C PRO A 682 27.27 -23.58 6.95
N GLU A 683 27.85 -23.22 8.09
CA GLU A 683 28.00 -24.07 9.27
C GLU A 683 26.67 -24.41 9.96
N ALA A 684 25.63 -23.58 9.82
CA ALA A 684 24.36 -23.78 10.53
C ALA A 684 23.42 -24.78 9.85
N VAL A 685 23.69 -25.19 8.60
CA VAL A 685 22.78 -26.05 7.84
C VAL A 685 22.64 -27.43 8.48
N ALA A 686 23.76 -28.07 8.82
CA ALA A 686 23.76 -29.40 9.45
C ALA A 686 23.10 -29.37 10.84
N ASP A 687 23.39 -28.35 11.66
CA ASP A 687 22.82 -28.20 12.99
C ASP A 687 21.28 -28.05 12.95
N ASN A 688 20.75 -27.31 11.98
CA ASN A 688 19.30 -27.18 11.80
C ASN A 688 18.65 -28.48 11.31
N ILE A 689 19.32 -29.27 10.47
CA ILE A 689 18.83 -30.60 10.06
C ILE A 689 18.72 -31.52 11.28
N ARG A 690 19.75 -31.56 12.13
CA ARG A 690 19.72 -32.34 13.39
C ARG A 690 18.61 -31.88 14.33
N LEU A 691 18.38 -30.58 14.43
CA LEU A 691 17.25 -30.04 15.18
C LEU A 691 15.90 -30.53 14.62
N PHE A 692 15.71 -30.51 13.30
CA PHE A 692 14.49 -31.04 12.68
C PHE A 692 14.34 -32.54 12.85
N ILE A 693 15.43 -33.31 12.84
CA ILE A 693 15.42 -34.74 13.18
C ILE A 693 14.93 -34.93 14.61
N ARG A 694 15.46 -34.17 15.58
CA ARG A 694 15.03 -34.23 16.98
C ARG A 694 13.55 -33.91 17.13
N GLU A 695 13.08 -32.83 16.53
CA GLU A 695 11.66 -32.47 16.53
C GLU A 695 10.78 -33.57 15.91
N ALA A 696 11.24 -34.20 14.83
CA ALA A 696 10.52 -35.30 14.19
C ALA A 696 10.47 -36.54 15.10
N LYS A 697 11.57 -36.86 15.79
CA LYS A 697 11.63 -37.96 16.76
C LYS A 697 10.68 -37.72 17.94
N ASP A 698 10.68 -36.50 18.49
CA ASP A 698 9.78 -36.12 19.57
C ASP A 698 8.32 -36.24 19.12
N GLU A 699 7.99 -35.81 17.90
CA GLU A 699 6.65 -35.94 17.34
C GLU A 699 6.25 -37.41 17.11
N LEU A 700 7.18 -38.28 16.70
CA LEU A 700 6.94 -39.72 16.56
C LEU A 700 6.74 -40.41 17.92
N ALA A 701 7.52 -40.03 18.94
CA ALA A 701 7.39 -40.56 20.29
C ALA A 701 6.02 -40.23 20.91
N LEU A 702 5.39 -39.13 20.49
CA LEU A 702 4.04 -38.73 20.91
C LEU A 702 2.91 -39.50 20.19
N ARG A 703 3.21 -40.33 19.18
CA ARG A 703 2.24 -41.16 18.42
C ARG A 703 2.18 -42.60 18.93
N GLY A 704 1.94 -42.77 20.23
CA GLY A 704 1.72 -44.08 20.84
C GLY A 704 0.35 -44.69 20.51
N PRO A 705 0.16 -46.01 20.69
CA PRO A 705 -1.10 -46.70 20.42
C PRO A 705 -2.28 -46.24 21.31
N ASP A 706 -2.00 -45.54 22.41
CA ASP A 706 -3.01 -45.09 23.40
C ASP A 706 -3.55 -43.67 23.13
N MET A 707 -3.13 -43.03 22.03
CA MET A 707 -3.55 -41.67 21.65
C MET A 707 -4.74 -41.68 20.68
N VAL A 708 -5.74 -40.84 20.95
CA VAL A 708 -6.88 -40.56 20.06
C VAL A 708 -6.56 -39.33 19.22
N HIS A 709 -6.65 -39.44 17.90
CA HIS A 709 -6.43 -38.35 16.96
C HIS A 709 -7.76 -37.80 16.44
N ASN A 710 -7.98 -36.49 16.52
CA ASN A 710 -9.20 -35.86 16.01
C ASN A 710 -8.99 -34.40 15.56
N ARG A 711 -10.07 -33.71 15.19
CA ARG A 711 -10.05 -32.26 14.91
C ARG A 711 -11.06 -31.53 15.78
N ILE A 712 -10.59 -30.58 16.56
CA ILE A 712 -11.46 -29.69 17.33
C ILE A 712 -11.81 -28.46 16.51
N ARG A 713 -13.07 -28.04 16.61
CA ARG A 713 -13.52 -26.76 16.07
C ARG A 713 -13.36 -25.71 17.15
N VAL A 714 -12.72 -24.61 16.82
CA VAL A 714 -12.89 -23.38 17.59
C VAL A 714 -13.78 -22.47 16.79
N ASN A 715 -14.50 -21.62 17.49
CA ASN A 715 -15.26 -20.61 16.83
C ASN A 715 -14.37 -19.68 15.98
N GLY A 716 -14.87 -19.36 14.79
CA GLY A 716 -14.63 -18.03 14.22
C GLY A 716 -15.59 -17.03 14.89
N ARG A 717 -15.32 -15.73 14.77
CA ARG A 717 -16.19 -14.69 15.34
C ARG A 717 -17.67 -14.92 15.01
N SER A 718 -18.56 -14.45 15.88
CA SER A 718 -19.98 -14.27 15.54
C SER A 718 -20.11 -13.59 14.18
N LYS A 719 -21.18 -13.89 13.43
CA LYS A 719 -21.41 -13.24 12.11
C LYS A 719 -21.19 -11.74 12.28
N PRO A 720 -20.28 -11.13 11.50
CA PRO A 720 -20.02 -9.71 11.62
C PRO A 720 -21.33 -8.91 11.48
N PRO A 721 -21.46 -7.77 12.18
CA PRO A 721 -22.56 -6.85 11.90
C PRO A 721 -22.54 -6.49 10.42
N ARG A 722 -23.69 -6.14 9.84
CA ARG A 722 -23.83 -5.83 8.41
C ARG A 722 -22.72 -4.90 7.88
N ARG A 723 -22.36 -3.87 8.64
CA ARG A 723 -21.32 -2.90 8.30
C ARG A 723 -19.87 -3.41 8.38
N ALA A 724 -19.64 -4.58 8.97
CA ALA A 724 -18.36 -5.29 8.97
C ALA A 724 -18.48 -6.64 8.23
N ALA A 725 -19.55 -6.86 7.46
CA ALA A 725 -19.83 -8.14 6.80
C ALA A 725 -18.83 -8.52 5.69
N PHE A 726 -17.90 -7.63 5.38
CA PHE A 726 -16.76 -7.93 4.52
C PHE A 726 -15.66 -8.74 5.24
N LEU A 727 -15.67 -8.82 6.58
CA LEU A 727 -14.70 -9.57 7.41
C LEU A 727 -15.21 -10.98 7.78
N PHE A 728 -15.90 -11.68 6.87
CA PHE A 728 -16.44 -13.02 7.20
C PHE A 728 -15.32 -13.93 7.73
N HIS A 729 -15.59 -14.62 8.83
CA HIS A 729 -14.68 -15.61 9.39
C HIS A 729 -15.21 -17.03 9.18
N GLU A 730 -14.30 -17.93 8.82
CA GLU A 730 -14.55 -19.35 8.72
C GLU A 730 -14.41 -20.05 10.08
N ILE A 731 -15.06 -21.20 10.24
CA ILE A 731 -14.85 -22.06 11.42
C ILE A 731 -13.46 -22.68 11.32
N PHE A 732 -12.59 -22.36 12.28
CA PHE A 732 -11.24 -22.91 12.31
C PHE A 732 -11.23 -24.33 12.90
N ARG A 733 -10.49 -25.24 12.26
CA ARG A 733 -10.36 -26.65 12.67
C ARG A 733 -8.92 -27.01 12.93
N LYS A 734 -8.59 -27.35 14.17
CA LYS A 734 -7.24 -27.71 14.60
C LYS A 734 -7.11 -29.20 14.84
N ALA A 735 -6.03 -29.81 14.35
CA ALA A 735 -5.72 -31.21 14.65
C ALA A 735 -5.26 -31.33 16.12
N ILE A 736 -5.80 -32.32 16.81
CA ILE A 736 -5.48 -32.63 18.20
C ILE A 736 -5.20 -34.12 18.37
N ALA A 737 -4.37 -34.45 19.36
CA ALA A 737 -4.14 -35.81 19.84
C ALA A 737 -4.23 -35.81 21.37
N PHE A 738 -4.91 -36.79 21.97
CA PHE A 738 -5.07 -36.85 23.43
C PHE A 738 -5.20 -38.30 23.92
N LYS A 739 -4.86 -38.57 25.19
CA LYS A 739 -5.00 -39.91 25.79
C LYS A 739 -6.48 -40.30 25.94
N LYS A 740 -6.79 -41.58 25.75
CA LYS A 740 -8.18 -42.11 25.80
C LYS A 740 -8.92 -41.82 27.11
N ASP A 741 -8.22 -41.74 28.22
CA ASP A 741 -8.76 -41.59 29.57
C ASP A 741 -8.87 -40.12 30.04
N ILE A 742 -8.55 -39.14 29.20
CA ILE A 742 -8.63 -37.73 29.58
C ILE A 742 -10.08 -37.30 29.83
N SER A 743 -10.33 -36.65 30.98
CA SER A 743 -11.62 -36.04 31.31
C SER A 743 -11.82 -34.70 30.61
N VAL A 744 -13.07 -34.28 30.45
CA VAL A 744 -13.43 -32.94 29.94
C VAL A 744 -12.82 -31.85 30.81
N LEU A 745 -12.73 -32.05 32.14
CA LEU A 745 -12.06 -31.12 33.05
C LEU A 745 -10.58 -30.91 32.69
N GLN A 746 -9.82 -31.99 32.56
CA GLN A 746 -8.39 -31.93 32.22
C GLN A 746 -8.18 -31.32 30.82
N PHE A 747 -9.06 -31.66 29.87
CA PHE A 747 -9.03 -31.10 28.53
C PHE A 747 -9.30 -29.59 28.55
N ASN A 748 -10.34 -29.13 29.25
CA ASN A 748 -10.63 -27.70 29.43
C ASN A 748 -9.49 -26.98 30.16
N GLN A 749 -8.88 -27.57 31.18
CA GLN A 749 -7.75 -26.97 31.89
C GLN A 749 -6.55 -26.76 30.96
N PHE A 750 -6.17 -27.78 30.18
CA PHE A 750 -5.10 -27.67 29.20
C PHE A 750 -5.32 -26.52 28.20
N PHE A 751 -6.53 -26.43 27.63
CA PHE A 751 -6.85 -25.36 26.68
C PHE A 751 -6.99 -23.99 27.35
N THR A 752 -7.36 -23.95 28.64
CA THR A 752 -7.32 -22.72 29.44
C THR A 752 -5.89 -22.23 29.61
N ASP A 753 -4.93 -23.13 29.84
CA ASP A 753 -3.52 -22.76 29.93
C ASP A 753 -2.96 -22.27 28.58
N ILE A 754 -3.45 -22.81 27.45
CA ILE A 754 -3.18 -22.26 26.12
C ILE A 754 -3.72 -20.82 25.98
N LEU A 755 -4.94 -20.55 26.46
CA LEU A 755 -5.52 -19.18 26.41
C LEU A 755 -4.70 -18.18 27.23
N LYS A 756 -4.13 -18.59 28.37
CA LYS A 756 -3.22 -17.74 29.17
C LYS A 756 -1.97 -17.32 28.40
N GLN A 757 -1.58 -18.07 27.37
CA GLN A 757 -0.45 -17.78 26.49
C GLN A 757 -0.84 -16.97 25.24
N SER A 758 -2.08 -16.50 25.15
CA SER A 758 -2.58 -15.72 24.01
C SER A 758 -1.74 -14.46 23.75
N PHE A 759 -1.54 -14.17 22.45
CA PHE A 759 -0.98 -12.92 21.96
C PHE A 759 -1.87 -11.73 22.29
N ASP A 760 -3.19 -11.93 22.30
CA ASP A 760 -4.17 -10.97 22.79
C ASP A 760 -4.29 -11.09 24.32
N PRO A 761 -3.90 -10.07 25.10
CA PRO A 761 -3.98 -10.10 26.56
C PRO A 761 -5.40 -10.20 27.08
N GLN A 762 -6.39 -9.64 26.36
CA GLN A 762 -7.79 -9.70 26.78
C GLN A 762 -8.27 -11.15 26.81
N CYS A 763 -7.72 -12.00 25.94
CA CYS A 763 -8.03 -13.41 25.87
C CYS A 763 -7.48 -14.25 27.02
N ARG A 764 -6.50 -13.74 27.79
CA ARG A 764 -5.85 -14.50 28.88
C ARG A 764 -6.74 -14.70 30.10
N ARG A 765 -7.80 -13.90 30.25
CA ARG A 765 -8.77 -14.02 31.35
C ARG A 765 -9.81 -15.12 31.13
N PHE A 766 -9.93 -15.62 29.90
CA PHE A 766 -10.97 -16.56 29.52
C PHE A 766 -10.60 -17.99 29.94
N ILE A 767 -11.63 -18.78 30.19
CA ILE A 767 -11.50 -20.23 30.42
C ILE A 767 -12.01 -21.00 29.19
N ALA A 768 -11.44 -22.17 28.95
CA ALA A 768 -11.86 -23.03 27.87
C ALA A 768 -13.05 -23.89 28.29
N GLU A 769 -14.07 -23.97 27.43
CA GLU A 769 -15.19 -24.90 27.59
C GLU A 769 -15.44 -25.68 26.29
N VAL A 770 -15.45 -27.01 26.39
CA VAL A 770 -15.98 -27.88 25.34
C VAL A 770 -17.52 -27.85 25.38
N LYS A 771 -18.11 -27.49 24.25
CA LYS A 771 -19.55 -27.48 24.03
C LYS A 771 -19.93 -28.45 22.91
N LYS A 772 -21.05 -29.15 23.11
CA LYS A 772 -21.65 -30.11 22.18
C LYS A 772 -22.84 -29.49 21.48
N ARG A 773 -22.93 -29.61 20.15
CA ARG A 773 -24.08 -29.10 19.39
C ARG A 773 -25.32 -29.94 19.65
N VAL A 774 -26.41 -29.30 20.06
CA VAL A 774 -27.73 -29.92 20.30
C VAL A 774 -28.77 -29.59 19.23
N LYS A 775 -28.58 -28.50 18.47
CA LYS A 775 -29.47 -28.10 17.36
C LYS A 775 -28.67 -27.66 16.14
N SER A 776 -29.13 -27.97 14.93
CA SER A 776 -28.43 -27.63 13.69
C SER A 776 -28.81 -26.26 13.10
N ALA A 777 -30.03 -25.79 13.30
CA ALA A 777 -30.53 -24.52 12.78
C ALA A 777 -31.67 -23.93 13.66
N PRO A 778 -31.49 -22.75 14.29
CA PRO A 778 -30.19 -22.12 14.53
C PRO A 778 -29.27 -23.08 15.30
N ALA A 779 -27.96 -22.97 15.09
CA ALA A 779 -27.02 -23.87 15.75
C ALA A 779 -26.97 -23.58 17.26
N GLU A 780 -27.26 -24.57 18.08
CA GLU A 780 -27.28 -24.45 19.55
C GLU A 780 -26.26 -25.41 20.16
N TYR A 781 -25.53 -24.95 21.17
CA TYR A 781 -24.45 -25.70 21.81
C TYR A 781 -24.63 -25.66 23.32
N VAL A 782 -24.48 -26.80 23.99
CA VAL A 782 -24.52 -26.93 25.45
C VAL A 782 -23.15 -27.36 25.99
N ARG A 783 -22.82 -26.94 27.20
CA ARG A 783 -21.59 -27.37 27.90
C ARG A 783 -21.64 -28.88 28.17
N VAL A 784 -20.51 -29.55 27.97
CA VAL A 784 -20.32 -30.96 28.33
C VAL A 784 -19.91 -31.05 29.80
N ALA A 785 -20.37 -32.08 30.53
CA ALA A 785 -20.06 -32.22 31.95
C ALA A 785 -18.56 -32.55 32.18
N ASP A 786 -17.97 -31.93 33.19
CA ASP A 786 -16.53 -32.00 33.47
C ASP A 786 -16.01 -33.42 33.76
N THR A 787 -16.88 -34.30 34.27
CA THR A 787 -16.57 -35.70 34.61
C THR A 787 -16.63 -36.66 33.42
N GLU A 788 -17.13 -36.22 32.26
CA GLU A 788 -17.20 -37.07 31.07
C GLU A 788 -15.79 -37.32 30.48
N ALA A 789 -15.54 -38.51 29.95
CA ALA A 789 -14.34 -38.81 29.19
C ALA A 789 -14.42 -38.18 27.79
N VAL A 790 -13.32 -37.64 27.28
CA VAL A 790 -13.33 -36.91 26.00
C VAL A 790 -13.43 -37.83 24.79
N ALA A 791 -12.78 -39.01 24.82
CA ALA A 791 -12.70 -39.90 23.65
C ALA A 791 -14.09 -40.33 23.11
N PRO A 792 -15.05 -40.80 23.93
CA PRO A 792 -16.38 -41.18 23.45
C PRO A 792 -17.16 -40.05 22.78
N LEU A 793 -16.87 -38.78 23.12
CA LEU A 793 -17.55 -37.62 22.54
C LEU A 793 -17.25 -37.44 21.04
N PHE A 794 -16.17 -38.04 20.55
CA PHE A 794 -15.74 -37.99 19.17
C PHE A 794 -16.12 -39.22 18.33
N GLU A 795 -16.67 -40.27 18.95
CA GLU A 795 -16.91 -41.59 18.33
C GLU A 795 -18.36 -41.82 17.86
N GLY A 796 -19.27 -40.88 18.11
CA GLY A 796 -20.71 -41.05 17.81
C GLY A 796 -21.08 -41.08 16.32
N GLU A 797 -21.82 -42.12 15.91
CA GLU A 797 -22.46 -42.25 14.60
C GLU A 797 -23.62 -41.25 14.41
N GLY A 798 -23.29 -39.97 14.18
CA GLY A 798 -24.25 -38.96 13.73
C GLY A 798 -24.16 -37.59 14.42
N LYS A 799 -23.27 -36.71 13.91
CA LYS A 799 -23.42 -35.23 13.92
C LYS A 799 -23.33 -34.46 15.25
N ASP A 800 -22.74 -35.00 16.30
CA ASP A 800 -22.31 -34.16 17.44
C ASP A 800 -21.10 -33.31 17.03
N ILE A 801 -21.37 -32.03 16.74
CA ILE A 801 -20.31 -31.08 16.43
C ILE A 801 -19.79 -30.53 17.75
N LEU A 802 -18.66 -31.07 18.19
CA LEU A 802 -17.91 -30.50 19.31
C LEU A 802 -17.24 -29.21 18.90
N LYS A 803 -17.17 -28.31 19.87
CA LYS A 803 -16.60 -26.99 19.70
C LYS A 803 -15.94 -26.56 21.02
N LEU A 804 -14.74 -26.04 20.92
CA LEU A 804 -14.04 -25.41 22.03
C LEU A 804 -14.31 -23.90 22.01
N VAL A 805 -14.71 -23.34 23.15
CA VAL A 805 -15.13 -21.94 23.31
C VAL A 805 -14.35 -21.29 24.44
N ALA A 806 -13.99 -20.02 24.27
CA ALA A 806 -13.40 -19.20 25.32
C ALA A 806 -14.53 -18.46 26.04
N VAL A 807 -14.74 -18.73 27.32
CA VAL A 807 -15.84 -18.19 28.12
C VAL A 807 -15.28 -17.22 29.16
N ASP A 808 -15.91 -16.05 29.26
CA ASP A 808 -15.52 -15.05 30.26
C ASP A 808 -16.11 -15.49 31.61
N PRO A 809 -15.28 -15.79 32.63
CA PRO A 809 -15.79 -16.18 33.93
C PRO A 809 -16.63 -15.09 34.60
N ALA A 810 -16.54 -13.82 34.15
CA ALA A 810 -17.30 -12.70 34.67
C ALA A 810 -18.55 -12.32 33.84
N ALA A 811 -18.76 -12.91 32.66
CA ALA A 811 -19.92 -12.57 31.82
C ALA A 811 -21.22 -13.16 32.38
N ARG A 812 -22.31 -12.39 32.30
CA ARG A 812 -23.66 -12.92 32.55
C ARG A 812 -24.04 -13.81 31.37
N ALA A 813 -24.82 -14.87 31.62
CA ALA A 813 -25.23 -15.86 30.61
C ALA A 813 -25.94 -15.29 29.35
N SER A 814 -26.27 -14.00 29.34
CA SER A 814 -26.91 -13.26 28.24
C SER A 814 -25.95 -12.41 27.39
N ASP A 815 -24.67 -12.26 27.75
CA ASP A 815 -23.72 -11.45 26.98
C ASP A 815 -23.17 -12.24 25.78
N PRO A 816 -23.10 -11.65 24.58
CA PRO A 816 -22.54 -12.32 23.41
C PRO A 816 -21.05 -12.64 23.64
N GLU A 817 -20.73 -13.94 23.79
CA GLU A 817 -19.37 -14.44 24.03
C GLU A 817 -18.38 -13.97 22.94
N PRO A 818 -17.20 -13.44 23.31
CA PRO A 818 -16.13 -13.17 22.35
C PRO A 818 -15.51 -14.49 21.89
N ASN A 819 -15.37 -14.67 20.57
CA ASN A 819 -15.42 -16.01 20.00
C ASN A 819 -14.20 -16.44 19.17
N ASN A 820 -13.02 -15.93 19.50
CA ASN A 820 -11.84 -16.09 18.64
C ASN A 820 -10.51 -16.10 19.40
N CYS A 821 -10.53 -16.20 20.73
CA CYS A 821 -9.32 -16.15 21.54
C CYS A 821 -8.33 -17.29 21.28
N PHE A 822 -8.81 -18.49 20.95
CA PHE A 822 -7.93 -19.60 20.58
C PHE A 822 -7.12 -19.31 19.31
N LEU A 823 -7.68 -18.57 18.34
CA LEU A 823 -6.98 -18.19 17.12
C LEU A 823 -5.73 -17.35 17.41
N TRP A 824 -5.68 -16.65 18.53
CA TRP A 824 -4.57 -15.77 18.92
C TRP A 824 -3.52 -16.47 19.78
N THR A 825 -3.43 -17.79 19.69
CA THR A 825 -2.44 -18.60 20.40
C THR A 825 -1.50 -19.27 19.40
N GLN A 826 -0.21 -19.37 19.75
CA GLN A 826 0.78 -20.06 18.91
C GLN A 826 0.33 -21.48 18.56
N ALA A 827 -0.19 -22.21 19.55
CA ALA A 827 -0.66 -23.58 19.41
C ALA A 827 -1.69 -23.75 18.29
N PHE A 828 -2.62 -22.80 18.11
CA PHE A 828 -3.65 -22.87 17.08
C PHE A 828 -3.20 -22.31 15.72
N LEU A 829 -2.31 -21.32 15.72
CA LEU A 829 -1.77 -20.74 14.48
C LEU A 829 -0.76 -21.65 13.78
N ASP A 830 -0.03 -22.46 14.53
CA ASP A 830 0.94 -23.39 13.95
C ASP A 830 0.28 -24.49 13.11
N ASP A 831 1.09 -25.17 12.32
CA ASP A 831 0.70 -26.30 11.47
C ASP A 831 0.82 -27.67 12.17
N LYS A 832 1.36 -27.68 13.40
CA LYS A 832 1.53 -28.88 14.25
C LYS A 832 0.22 -29.34 14.89
N THR A 833 0.12 -30.63 15.18
CA THR A 833 -0.98 -31.21 15.98
C THR A 833 -0.81 -30.82 17.45
N ILE A 834 -1.88 -30.39 18.12
CA ILE A 834 -1.83 -30.11 19.57
C ILE A 834 -1.94 -31.43 20.32
N VAL A 835 -0.97 -31.75 21.16
CA VAL A 835 -0.97 -32.96 21.98
C VAL A 835 -1.40 -32.61 23.40
N VAL A 836 -2.47 -33.24 23.88
CA VAL A 836 -3.00 -33.10 25.25
C VAL A 836 -2.57 -34.34 26.03
N SER A 837 -1.66 -34.17 26.98
CA SER A 837 -0.96 -35.27 27.66
C SER A 837 -1.29 -35.38 29.14
#